data_AF-A0A536C226-F1
#
_entry.id   AF-A0A536C226-F1
#
_cell.length_a   1.000
_cell.length_b   1.000
_cell.length_c   1.000
_cell.angle_alpha   90.00
_cell.angle_beta   90.00
_cell.angle_gamma   90.00
#
_symmetry.space_group_name_H-M   'P 1'
#
loop_
_entity.id
_entity.type
_entity.pdbx_description
1 polymer ?
#
loop_
_entity_poly.entity_id
_entity_poly.type
_entity_poly.pdbx_seq_one_letter_code
_entity_poly.pdbx_strand_id
1 'polypeptide(L)'
;MATRGRRSSKSAAGFAAASPALVSPGFFKHHKQGTEYHATNPDVVDALHDAVPAELALVSAAPKEMAAAHALQRAVTARPDGNGYASYERFARIVNDRPPTYPRDLLAMRPAGPPVPLNDVEPATAILRRFSTGAMSHGSIAAEAHETIAIAMNRLGGKSNTGEGGEDPARYRTRGLPVDRNSRIKQVASGRFGVTPEYCVFADELQIKMAQGSKPGEGGQLPGHKATAEIARLRHTQQGIALISPPPHHDIYSIEDLAQLIYDLKQVNPLAAVSVKLVAEAGVGTIAAGVVKGLADVVHIAGMDGGTGASPLSSIKNAGMPWEIGLAETQQTLRINELRGRVRIRVDGGIKSGRDVVIAALLGADEYSFGTAALLAEGCIMVRTCHLDTCPVGIATQRPELRAKFAGTPQMLEAYLTHVAEEIRHLLAGLGLKSLDEAIGRTDLLSQRITGDARADRLDLSPLLTDDGSEPRRFVHSIPLQRPSSELGDRICLDALKAVLSGADVRASYPIENADRSVGARLGGALARECGTSAPAGSASFTFSGAAGQSFGAFLTDGIEFILIGEANDYVGKGMGGGRIILRPPANDAGDPYLLGNTVLYGATGGELFCAGKAGERFAVRNSGASAVVEGVGEHAAEYMTGGTLVVLGPVGHNLGAGMTGGEVFVYDDGIGLPAMVNPELVDAHRLSGEHQLLAEQGLRLRGLIEQHAQYTGSPAARAILDGWHAALHRFWRVAPRDDVARIENAHEGTVASRG
;
A
#
# COMPACT_ATOMS: atom_id res chain seq x y z
N MET A 1 34.46 -35.65 -35.86
CA MET A 1 33.77 -34.89 -36.93
C MET A 1 32.24 -34.98 -36.72
N ALA A 2 31.71 -34.54 -35.58
CA ALA A 2 30.29 -34.70 -35.23
C ALA A 2 29.76 -33.55 -34.33
N THR A 3 30.11 -32.30 -34.66
CA THR A 3 29.67 -31.10 -33.93
C THR A 3 29.09 -30.01 -34.84
N ARG A 4 28.49 -30.41 -35.98
CA ARG A 4 27.71 -29.51 -36.84
C ARG A 4 26.30 -30.08 -37.00
N GLY A 5 25.31 -29.51 -36.30
CA GLY A 5 23.93 -29.97 -36.51
C GLY A 5 22.87 -29.57 -35.48
N ARG A 6 22.94 -28.42 -34.83
CA ARG A 6 21.74 -27.78 -34.28
C ARG A 6 21.78 -26.30 -34.62
N ARG A 7 21.44 -25.95 -35.87
CA ARG A 7 20.86 -24.62 -36.12
C ARG A 7 19.69 -24.50 -35.16
N SER A 8 19.60 -23.42 -34.39
CA SER A 8 18.46 -23.22 -33.51
C SER A 8 17.17 -23.37 -34.32
N SER A 9 16.14 -24.02 -33.76
CA SER A 9 14.85 -24.18 -34.45
C SER A 9 14.31 -22.84 -34.97
N LYS A 10 14.61 -21.74 -34.27
CA LYS A 10 14.30 -20.37 -34.68
C LYS A 10 15.07 -19.92 -35.93
N SER A 11 16.38 -20.23 -36.01
CA SER A 11 17.18 -19.95 -37.21
C SER A 11 16.67 -20.78 -38.39
N ALA A 12 16.38 -22.07 -38.19
CA ALA A 12 15.81 -22.90 -39.24
C ALA A 12 14.46 -22.35 -39.75
N ALA A 13 13.57 -21.94 -38.84
CA ALA A 13 12.27 -21.34 -39.19
C ALA A 13 12.42 -20.00 -39.95
N GLY A 14 13.36 -19.14 -39.53
CA GLY A 14 13.59 -17.84 -40.17
C GLY A 14 14.16 -17.91 -41.59
N PHE A 15 14.74 -19.04 -41.99
CA PHE A 15 15.26 -19.27 -43.34
C PHE A 15 14.44 -20.30 -44.13
N ALA A 16 13.31 -20.77 -43.61
CA ALA A 16 12.47 -21.78 -44.25
C ALA A 16 11.59 -21.21 -45.39
N ALA A 17 11.39 -19.89 -45.43
CA ALA A 17 10.63 -19.21 -46.46
C ALA A 17 11.39 -17.97 -46.95
N ALA A 18 11.15 -17.57 -48.21
CA ALA A 18 11.79 -16.38 -48.81
C ALA A 18 11.37 -15.07 -48.12
N SER A 19 10.14 -15.02 -47.57
CA SER A 19 9.60 -13.89 -46.79
C SER A 19 8.80 -14.43 -45.60
N PRO A 20 9.47 -14.80 -44.49
CA PRO A 20 8.79 -15.34 -43.31
C PRO A 20 7.98 -14.24 -42.60
N ALA A 21 6.72 -14.52 -42.29
CA ALA A 21 5.92 -13.64 -41.44
C ALA A 21 6.30 -13.82 -39.96
N LEU A 22 6.32 -12.72 -39.20
CA LEU A 22 6.47 -12.80 -37.75
C LEU A 22 5.21 -13.44 -37.15
N VAL A 23 5.39 -14.54 -36.43
CA VAL A 23 4.32 -15.18 -35.67
C VAL A 23 4.10 -14.38 -34.40
N SER A 24 2.84 -14.14 -34.01
CA SER A 24 2.49 -13.62 -32.69
C SER A 24 2.37 -14.78 -31.71
N PRO A 25 3.38 -15.03 -30.84
CA PRO A 25 3.34 -16.18 -29.94
C PRO A 25 2.31 -16.03 -28.81
N GLY A 26 1.74 -14.83 -28.62
CA GLY A 26 0.83 -14.56 -27.50
C GLY A 26 1.56 -14.22 -26.19
N PHE A 27 2.76 -13.65 -26.24
CA PHE A 27 3.60 -13.43 -25.05
C PHE A 27 2.95 -12.54 -23.96
N PHE A 28 2.27 -11.46 -24.35
CA PHE A 28 1.66 -10.51 -23.41
C PHE A 28 0.23 -10.88 -23.02
N LYS A 29 -0.50 -11.52 -23.93
CA LYS A 29 -1.90 -11.90 -23.76
C LYS A 29 -2.12 -13.24 -24.46
N HIS A 30 -2.85 -14.13 -23.79
CA HIS A 30 -3.25 -15.40 -24.35
C HIS A 30 -3.90 -15.22 -25.73
N HIS A 31 -3.45 -16.01 -26.69
CA HIS A 31 -3.96 -16.05 -28.05
C HIS A 31 -4.26 -17.48 -28.41
N LYS A 32 -5.46 -17.78 -28.95
CA LYS A 32 -5.90 -19.16 -29.25
C LYS A 32 -4.97 -19.89 -30.23
N GLN A 33 -4.34 -19.14 -31.13
CA GLN A 33 -3.36 -19.67 -32.10
C GLN A 33 -1.91 -19.38 -31.68
N GLY A 34 -1.70 -18.80 -30.49
CA GLY A 34 -0.37 -18.51 -29.95
C GLY A 34 0.31 -19.77 -29.43
N THR A 35 1.63 -19.71 -29.27
CA THR A 35 2.45 -20.82 -28.78
C THR A 35 2.86 -20.68 -27.31
N GLU A 36 2.71 -19.48 -26.73
CA GLU A 36 3.08 -19.20 -25.35
C GLU A 36 1.99 -19.69 -24.39
N TYR A 37 2.38 -20.46 -23.38
CA TYR A 37 1.47 -20.89 -22.32
C TYR A 37 1.22 -19.75 -21.32
N HIS A 38 -0.02 -19.66 -20.82
CA HIS A 38 -0.38 -18.74 -19.75
C HIS A 38 -0.97 -19.53 -18.59
N ALA A 39 -0.41 -19.36 -17.39
CA ALA A 39 -0.91 -20.00 -16.17
C ALA A 39 -2.32 -19.53 -15.74
N THR A 40 -2.80 -18.43 -16.32
CA THR A 40 -4.21 -18.04 -16.31
C THR A 40 -4.68 -17.90 -17.74
N ASN A 41 -5.23 -18.97 -18.29
CA ASN A 41 -5.80 -19.08 -19.63
C ASN A 41 -7.34 -19.27 -19.53
N PRO A 42 -8.08 -19.27 -20.65
CA PRO A 42 -9.54 -19.46 -20.63
C PRO A 42 -9.99 -20.73 -19.89
N ASP A 43 -9.32 -21.87 -20.08
CA ASP A 43 -9.70 -23.13 -19.41
C ASP A 43 -9.61 -23.02 -17.89
N VAL A 44 -8.59 -22.33 -17.37
CA VAL A 44 -8.43 -22.05 -15.94
C VAL A 44 -9.54 -21.12 -15.43
N VAL A 45 -9.90 -20.10 -16.22
CA VAL A 45 -10.95 -19.14 -15.89
C VAL A 45 -12.31 -19.83 -15.83
N ASP A 46 -12.66 -20.56 -16.88
CA ASP A 46 -13.94 -21.28 -17.00
C ASP A 46 -14.08 -22.32 -15.89
N ALA A 47 -13.03 -23.10 -15.63
CA ALA A 47 -13.05 -24.10 -14.55
C ALA A 47 -13.20 -23.48 -13.16
N LEU A 48 -12.64 -22.30 -12.91
CA LEU A 48 -12.82 -21.60 -11.63
C LEU A 48 -14.26 -21.07 -11.50
N HIS A 49 -14.81 -20.47 -12.56
CA HIS A 49 -16.20 -19.99 -12.56
C HIS A 49 -17.21 -21.14 -12.33
N ASP A 50 -16.95 -22.33 -12.88
CA ASP A 50 -17.75 -23.53 -12.63
C ASP A 50 -17.62 -24.06 -11.19
N ALA A 51 -16.55 -23.70 -10.48
CA ALA A 51 -16.27 -24.09 -9.10
C ALA A 51 -16.94 -23.17 -8.06
N VAL A 52 -17.49 -22.03 -8.48
CA VAL A 52 -18.24 -21.13 -7.59
C VAL A 52 -19.74 -21.20 -7.91
N PRO A 53 -20.65 -21.03 -6.93
CA PRO A 53 -22.08 -21.24 -7.17
C PRO A 53 -22.66 -20.25 -8.20
N ALA A 54 -23.14 -20.77 -9.34
CA ALA A 54 -23.76 -19.98 -10.41
C ALA A 54 -25.20 -19.50 -10.06
N GLU A 55 -25.91 -20.21 -9.17
CA GLU A 55 -27.33 -19.96 -8.84
C GLU A 55 -27.56 -18.67 -8.01
N LEU A 56 -26.48 -17.99 -7.60
CA LEU A 56 -26.53 -16.71 -6.88
C LEU A 56 -26.34 -15.48 -7.79
N ALA A 57 -25.97 -15.67 -9.06
CA ALA A 57 -25.77 -14.58 -10.03
C ALA A 57 -27.08 -14.01 -10.62
N LEU A 58 -28.22 -14.63 -10.32
CA LEU A 58 -29.56 -14.20 -10.78
C LEU A 58 -30.39 -13.60 -9.63
N VAL A 59 -29.89 -12.55 -8.98
CA VAL A 59 -30.70 -11.74 -8.05
C VAL A 59 -30.64 -10.27 -8.46
N SER A 60 -31.18 -9.97 -9.63
CA SER A 60 -31.63 -8.61 -9.96
C SER A 60 -32.94 -8.65 -10.77
N ALA A 61 -33.96 -9.31 -10.24
CA ALA A 61 -35.38 -9.07 -10.55
C ALA A 61 -36.25 -9.78 -9.49
N ALA A 62 -37.07 -9.04 -8.74
CA ALA A 62 -38.02 -9.59 -7.76
C ALA A 62 -39.24 -10.29 -8.44
N PRO A 63 -40.13 -11.03 -7.74
CA PRO A 63 -39.99 -11.82 -6.51
C PRO A 63 -40.45 -13.29 -6.72
N LYS A 64 -39.63 -14.28 -6.31
CA LYS A 64 -40.11 -15.63 -5.96
C LYS A 64 -39.30 -16.17 -4.78
N GLU A 65 -39.76 -15.78 -3.59
CA GLU A 65 -39.22 -16.22 -2.31
C GLU A 65 -39.62 -17.66 -1.95
N MET A 66 -38.84 -18.22 -1.01
CA MET A 66 -38.94 -19.50 -0.31
C MET A 66 -38.31 -20.76 -0.91
N ALA A 67 -38.22 -20.94 -2.24
CA ALA A 67 -37.52 -22.10 -2.80
C ALA A 67 -35.98 -21.95 -2.73
N ALA A 68 -35.49 -20.71 -2.91
CA ALA A 68 -34.07 -20.38 -2.95
C ALA A 68 -33.38 -20.50 -1.57
N ALA A 69 -34.10 -20.26 -0.46
CA ALA A 69 -33.54 -20.37 0.89
C ALA A 69 -33.20 -21.83 1.27
N HIS A 70 -34.02 -22.80 0.83
CA HIS A 70 -33.76 -24.23 1.03
C HIS A 70 -32.69 -24.80 0.07
N ALA A 71 -32.46 -24.17 -1.09
CA ALA A 71 -31.33 -24.48 -1.99
C ALA A 71 -30.01 -23.89 -1.46
N LEU A 72 -30.04 -22.67 -0.92
CA LEU A 72 -28.90 -22.00 -0.30
C LEU A 72 -28.37 -22.79 0.91
N GLN A 73 -29.26 -23.33 1.75
CA GLN A 73 -28.87 -24.21 2.85
C GLN A 73 -28.23 -25.52 2.39
N ARG A 74 -28.52 -26.01 1.16
CA ARG A 74 -27.92 -27.22 0.57
C ARG A 74 -26.61 -26.95 -0.18
N ALA A 75 -26.42 -25.75 -0.74
CA ALA A 75 -25.20 -25.35 -1.43
C ALA A 75 -24.11 -24.87 -0.46
N VAL A 76 -24.48 -24.22 0.64
CA VAL A 76 -23.55 -23.74 1.68
C VAL A 76 -23.16 -24.85 2.66
N THR A 77 -23.88 -25.97 2.69
CA THR A 77 -23.52 -27.19 3.45
C THR A 77 -22.90 -28.28 2.58
N ALA A 78 -22.36 -27.94 1.40
CA ALA A 78 -21.76 -28.91 0.49
C ALA A 78 -20.56 -29.60 1.15
N ARG A 79 -20.85 -30.78 1.69
CA ARG A 79 -19.92 -31.86 1.96
C ARG A 79 -19.06 -32.15 0.70
N PRO A 80 -17.91 -32.85 0.84
CA PRO A 80 -17.00 -33.19 -0.26
C PRO A 80 -17.60 -33.96 -1.45
N ASP A 81 -18.89 -34.29 -1.40
CA ASP A 81 -19.66 -35.06 -2.39
C ASP A 81 -20.67 -34.20 -3.21
N GLY A 82 -20.61 -32.87 -3.12
CA GLY A 82 -21.40 -31.95 -3.96
C GLY A 82 -20.75 -31.59 -5.30
N ASN A 83 -21.56 -31.23 -6.31
CA ASN A 83 -21.09 -30.84 -7.66
C ASN A 83 -20.04 -29.70 -7.65
N GLY A 84 -20.08 -28.78 -6.66
CA GLY A 84 -19.15 -27.65 -6.58
C GLY A 84 -17.69 -28.03 -6.27
N TYR A 85 -17.47 -28.99 -5.35
CA TYR A 85 -16.11 -29.44 -5.03
C TYR A 85 -15.49 -30.23 -6.20
N ALA A 86 -16.27 -31.05 -6.91
CA ALA A 86 -15.80 -31.74 -8.11
C ALA A 86 -15.37 -30.76 -9.23
N SER A 87 -16.07 -29.63 -9.38
CA SER A 87 -15.64 -28.54 -10.27
C SER A 87 -14.33 -27.89 -9.80
N TYR A 88 -14.19 -27.64 -8.49
CA TYR A 88 -12.93 -27.16 -7.93
C TYR A 88 -11.77 -28.13 -8.16
N GLU A 89 -11.97 -29.45 -7.98
CA GLU A 89 -10.92 -30.45 -8.23
C GLU A 89 -10.47 -30.45 -9.69
N ARG A 90 -11.40 -30.22 -10.64
CA ARG A 90 -11.07 -30.03 -12.05
C ARG A 90 -10.21 -28.78 -12.24
N PHE A 91 -10.61 -27.65 -11.66
CA PHE A 91 -9.83 -26.42 -11.69
C PHE A 91 -8.42 -26.62 -11.11
N ALA A 92 -8.32 -27.19 -9.89
CA ALA A 92 -7.06 -27.44 -9.21
C ALA A 92 -6.16 -28.36 -10.04
N ARG A 93 -6.72 -29.39 -10.69
CA ARG A 93 -5.98 -30.26 -11.62
C ARG A 93 -5.41 -29.50 -12.81
N ILE A 94 -6.22 -28.67 -13.49
CA ILE A 94 -5.73 -27.85 -14.62
C ILE A 94 -4.59 -26.93 -14.18
N VAL A 95 -4.71 -26.33 -12.99
CA VAL A 95 -3.67 -25.46 -12.42
C VAL A 95 -2.40 -26.25 -12.05
N ASN A 96 -2.54 -27.42 -11.43
CA ASN A 96 -1.45 -28.21 -10.85
C ASN A 96 -0.71 -29.09 -11.88
N ASP A 97 -1.41 -29.52 -12.94
CA ASP A 97 -0.88 -30.38 -14.03
C ASP A 97 -0.43 -29.56 -15.25
N ARG A 98 -0.28 -28.24 -15.09
CA ARG A 98 0.25 -27.36 -16.13
C ARG A 98 1.64 -27.79 -16.60
N PRO A 99 2.05 -27.43 -17.82
CA PRO A 99 3.44 -27.54 -18.24
C PRO A 99 4.35 -26.80 -17.25
N PRO A 100 5.57 -27.29 -16.97
CA PRO A 100 6.48 -26.63 -16.05
C PRO A 100 6.69 -25.16 -16.40
N THR A 101 6.17 -24.27 -15.55
CA THR A 101 6.13 -22.81 -15.77
C THR A 101 6.86 -22.08 -14.66
N TYR A 102 6.73 -22.56 -13.41
CA TYR A 102 7.34 -21.97 -12.22
C TYR A 102 8.20 -22.99 -11.47
N PRO A 103 9.13 -22.55 -10.59
CA PRO A 103 9.94 -23.48 -9.79
C PRO A 103 9.12 -24.52 -9.02
N ARG A 104 7.97 -24.13 -8.45
CA ARG A 104 7.05 -25.06 -7.76
C ARG A 104 6.52 -26.22 -8.60
N ASP A 105 6.50 -26.08 -9.93
CA ASP A 105 6.04 -27.14 -10.84
C ASP A 105 7.06 -28.28 -10.95
N LEU A 106 8.31 -28.01 -10.55
CA LEU A 106 9.41 -28.98 -10.51
C LEU A 106 9.57 -29.63 -9.13
N LEU A 107 8.71 -29.29 -8.16
CA LEU A 107 8.76 -29.84 -6.81
C LEU A 107 7.67 -30.90 -6.60
N ALA A 108 8.06 -32.07 -6.10
CA ALA A 108 7.17 -33.10 -5.59
C ALA A 108 7.19 -33.12 -4.06
N MET A 109 6.01 -33.32 -3.45
CA MET A 109 5.87 -33.48 -2.00
C MET A 109 6.10 -34.94 -1.62
N ARG A 110 6.81 -35.16 -0.52
CA ARG A 110 7.11 -36.46 0.06
C ARG A 110 6.34 -36.62 1.37
N PRO A 111 5.74 -37.79 1.64
CA PRO A 111 5.07 -38.03 2.92
C PRO A 111 6.05 -37.91 4.10
N ALA A 112 5.61 -37.28 5.19
CA ALA A 112 6.31 -37.29 6.47
C ALA A 112 6.16 -38.65 7.20
N GLY A 113 5.09 -39.38 6.86
CA GLY A 113 4.76 -40.69 7.41
C GLY A 113 3.52 -41.28 6.73
N PRO A 114 2.90 -42.32 7.32
CA PRO A 114 1.61 -42.84 6.85
C PRO A 114 0.53 -41.75 6.85
N PRO A 115 -0.42 -41.77 5.90
CA PRO A 115 -1.54 -40.85 5.90
C PRO A 115 -2.34 -40.88 7.20
N VAL A 116 -2.83 -39.72 7.63
CA VAL A 116 -3.68 -39.59 8.82
C VAL A 116 -5.16 -39.44 8.42
N PRO A 117 -6.11 -39.80 9.30
CA PRO A 117 -7.53 -39.52 9.06
C PRO A 117 -7.78 -38.03 8.84
N LEU A 118 -8.61 -37.67 7.84
CA LEU A 118 -8.92 -36.26 7.55
C LEU A 118 -9.53 -35.51 8.75
N ASN A 119 -10.25 -36.23 9.63
CA ASN A 119 -10.84 -35.67 10.85
C ASN A 119 -9.79 -35.30 11.91
N ASP A 120 -8.57 -35.83 11.81
CA ASP A 120 -7.46 -35.49 12.70
C ASP A 120 -6.69 -34.24 12.23
N VAL A 121 -6.96 -33.80 10.99
CA VAL A 121 -6.37 -32.57 10.42
C VAL A 121 -7.15 -31.35 10.88
N GLU A 122 -6.45 -30.25 11.16
CA GLU A 122 -7.04 -28.97 11.54
C GLU A 122 -8.23 -28.58 10.64
N PRO A 123 -9.27 -27.94 11.20
CA PRO A 123 -10.46 -27.59 10.43
C PRO A 123 -10.16 -26.51 9.39
N ALA A 124 -10.91 -26.49 8.28
CA ALA A 124 -10.74 -25.50 7.23
C ALA A 124 -10.86 -24.05 7.74
N THR A 125 -11.69 -23.83 8.76
CA THR A 125 -11.84 -22.52 9.42
C THR A 125 -10.56 -22.03 10.10
N ALA A 126 -9.65 -22.92 10.53
CA ALA A 126 -8.34 -22.53 11.05
C ALA A 126 -7.38 -22.13 9.91
N ILE A 127 -7.41 -22.86 8.80
CA ILE A 127 -6.62 -22.59 7.60
C ILE A 127 -7.02 -21.25 6.96
N LEU A 128 -8.33 -20.99 6.83
CA LEU A 128 -8.88 -19.76 6.24
C LEU A 128 -8.40 -18.48 6.94
N ARG A 129 -8.11 -18.53 8.25
CA ARG A 129 -7.57 -17.39 9.01
C ARG A 129 -6.16 -16.99 8.58
N ARG A 130 -5.43 -17.89 7.93
CA ARG A 130 -4.11 -17.64 7.34
C ARG A 130 -4.20 -17.02 5.95
N PHE A 131 -5.41 -16.89 5.40
CA PHE A 131 -5.63 -16.30 4.09
C PHE A 131 -5.85 -14.79 4.18
N SER A 132 -5.23 -14.09 3.25
CA SER A 132 -5.59 -12.71 2.93
C SER A 132 -5.87 -12.54 1.45
N THR A 133 -6.50 -11.44 1.06
CA THR A 133 -6.51 -11.04 -0.34
C THR A 133 -5.39 -10.06 -0.66
N GLY A 134 -4.97 -10.07 -1.93
CA GLY A 134 -3.97 -9.15 -2.46
C GLY A 134 -4.40 -7.69 -2.32
N ALA A 135 -3.42 -6.82 -2.14
CA ALA A 135 -3.64 -5.38 -2.03
C ALA A 135 -4.06 -4.78 -3.38
N MET A 136 -5.36 -4.53 -3.58
CA MET A 136 -5.94 -4.06 -4.84
C MET A 136 -6.73 -2.79 -4.57
N SER A 137 -6.27 -1.65 -5.10
CA SER A 137 -6.82 -0.35 -4.72
C SER A 137 -8.24 -0.11 -5.24
N HIS A 138 -9.07 0.51 -4.39
CA HIS A 138 -10.26 1.20 -4.89
C HIS A 138 -9.81 2.30 -5.88
N GLY A 139 -10.38 2.28 -7.08
CA GLY A 139 -9.88 2.99 -8.26
C GLY A 139 -9.30 2.04 -9.31
N SER A 140 -8.42 1.10 -8.92
CA SER A 140 -8.00 0.02 -9.82
C SER A 140 -9.16 -0.94 -10.08
N ILE A 141 -9.82 -1.37 -9.00
CA ILE A 141 -11.09 -2.10 -9.02
C ILE A 141 -12.24 -1.19 -8.54
N ALA A 142 -13.46 -1.55 -8.92
CA ALA A 142 -14.68 -0.87 -8.52
C ALA A 142 -14.99 -1.09 -7.03
N ALA A 143 -15.80 -0.20 -6.46
CA ALA A 143 -16.23 -0.31 -5.06
C ALA A 143 -16.94 -1.65 -4.80
N GLU A 144 -17.77 -2.09 -5.74
CA GLU A 144 -18.56 -3.32 -5.64
C GLU A 144 -17.68 -4.55 -5.47
N ALA A 145 -16.64 -4.70 -6.30
CA ALA A 145 -15.65 -5.77 -6.17
C ALA A 145 -14.86 -5.63 -4.87
N HIS A 146 -14.36 -4.43 -4.57
CA HIS A 146 -13.54 -4.20 -3.39
C HIS A 146 -14.29 -4.50 -2.06
N GLU A 147 -15.56 -4.12 -1.96
CA GLU A 147 -16.41 -4.40 -0.80
C GLU A 147 -16.80 -5.87 -0.71
N THR A 148 -17.06 -6.52 -1.85
CA THR A 148 -17.38 -7.95 -1.94
C THR A 148 -16.26 -8.79 -1.31
N ILE A 149 -15.00 -8.50 -1.67
CA ILE A 149 -13.82 -9.11 -1.07
C ILE A 149 -13.79 -8.88 0.45
N ALA A 150 -14.01 -7.65 0.90
CA ALA A 150 -13.95 -7.33 2.33
C ALA A 150 -15.00 -8.10 3.14
N ILE A 151 -16.25 -8.15 2.65
CA ILE A 151 -17.34 -8.88 3.29
C ILE A 151 -17.02 -10.38 3.38
N ALA A 152 -16.56 -10.98 2.29
CA ALA A 152 -16.21 -12.40 2.24
C ALA A 152 -15.10 -12.73 3.25
N MET A 153 -13.99 -11.98 3.20
CA MET A 153 -12.86 -12.26 4.09
C MET A 153 -13.21 -12.06 5.57
N ASN A 154 -14.00 -11.03 5.88
CA ASN A 154 -14.48 -10.79 7.24
C ASN A 154 -15.33 -11.93 7.78
N ARG A 155 -16.18 -12.54 6.93
CA ARG A 155 -16.98 -13.73 7.31
C ARG A 155 -16.14 -14.98 7.49
N LEU A 156 -15.11 -15.18 6.66
CA LEU A 156 -14.19 -16.32 6.76
C LEU A 156 -13.21 -16.21 7.94
N GLY A 157 -13.11 -15.03 8.56
CA GLY A 157 -12.07 -14.73 9.56
C GLY A 157 -10.67 -14.55 8.96
N GLY A 158 -10.56 -14.44 7.64
CA GLY A 158 -9.36 -14.01 6.93
C GLY A 158 -9.26 -12.48 6.88
N LYS A 159 -8.38 -11.96 6.02
CA LYS A 159 -8.13 -10.50 5.95
C LYS A 159 -8.16 -9.98 4.51
N SER A 160 -8.99 -8.96 4.23
CA SER A 160 -8.88 -8.19 2.98
C SER A 160 -7.90 -7.03 3.13
N ASN A 161 -7.38 -6.53 2.00
CA ASN A 161 -6.41 -5.43 1.95
C ASN A 161 -6.90 -4.28 1.04
N THR A 162 -6.82 -3.05 1.53
CA THR A 162 -7.28 -1.83 0.81
C THR A 162 -6.52 -1.53 -0.48
N GLY A 163 -5.29 -2.03 -0.62
CA GLY A 163 -4.35 -1.46 -1.58
C GLY A 163 -4.04 0.02 -1.28
N GLU A 164 -3.40 0.67 -2.24
CA GLU A 164 -2.88 2.05 -2.14
C GLU A 164 -3.95 3.14 -2.36
N GLY A 165 -5.24 2.79 -2.37
CA GLY A 165 -6.31 3.69 -2.85
C GLY A 165 -7.04 4.50 -1.79
N GLY A 166 -6.69 4.33 -0.51
CA GLY A 166 -7.54 4.74 0.61
C GLY A 166 -8.75 3.82 0.77
N GLU A 167 -9.62 4.15 1.73
CA GLU A 167 -10.89 3.44 1.95
C GLU A 167 -11.94 4.44 2.43
N ASP A 168 -13.19 4.26 2.01
CA ASP A 168 -14.27 5.17 2.42
C ASP A 168 -14.55 5.03 3.94
N PRO A 169 -14.51 6.13 4.72
CA PRO A 169 -14.79 6.08 6.16
C PRO A 169 -16.14 5.48 6.54
N ALA A 170 -17.15 5.53 5.65
CA ALA A 170 -18.44 4.87 5.87
C ALA A 170 -18.27 3.36 6.08
N ARG A 171 -17.26 2.72 5.48
CA ARG A 171 -16.96 1.30 5.66
C ARG A 171 -16.45 0.99 7.06
N TYR A 172 -15.74 1.92 7.72
CA TYR A 172 -15.20 1.71 9.07
C TYR A 172 -16.30 1.47 10.10
N ARG A 173 -17.42 2.18 9.93
CA ARG A 173 -18.60 2.07 10.81
C ARG A 173 -19.39 0.78 10.62
N THR A 174 -19.09 0.02 9.58
CA THR A 174 -19.66 -1.32 9.39
C THR A 174 -18.91 -2.41 10.16
N ARG A 175 -17.77 -2.06 10.79
CA ARG A 175 -16.94 -3.01 11.52
C ARG A 175 -17.74 -3.71 12.62
N GLY A 176 -17.79 -5.04 12.56
CA GLY A 176 -18.52 -5.88 13.52
C GLY A 176 -20.04 -5.99 13.27
N LEU A 177 -20.58 -5.33 12.23
CA LEU A 177 -21.97 -5.53 11.80
C LEU A 177 -22.11 -6.81 10.95
N PRO A 178 -23.34 -7.32 10.72
CA PRO A 178 -23.57 -8.50 9.87
C PRO A 178 -23.03 -8.38 8.44
N VAL A 179 -22.94 -7.15 7.91
CA VAL A 179 -22.28 -6.83 6.64
C VAL A 179 -21.12 -5.88 6.94
N ASP A 180 -19.96 -6.47 7.24
CA ASP A 180 -18.74 -5.74 7.52
C ASP A 180 -17.93 -5.52 6.23
N ARG A 181 -17.90 -4.27 5.76
CA ARG A 181 -17.17 -3.83 4.57
C ARG A 181 -15.77 -3.32 4.90
N ASN A 182 -15.37 -3.20 6.16
CA ASN A 182 -14.06 -2.65 6.52
C ASN A 182 -12.94 -3.63 6.17
N SER A 183 -11.92 -3.16 5.45
CA SER A 183 -10.74 -3.97 5.20
C SER A 183 -9.85 -4.06 6.44
N ARG A 184 -9.39 -5.26 6.76
CA ARG A 184 -8.58 -5.51 7.98
C ARG A 184 -7.13 -5.11 7.82
N ILE A 185 -6.58 -5.25 6.61
CA ILE A 185 -5.26 -4.77 6.25
C ILE A 185 -5.42 -3.44 5.51
N LYS A 186 -4.74 -2.41 6.00
CA LYS A 186 -4.73 -1.08 5.40
C LYS A 186 -3.33 -0.74 4.93
N GLN A 187 -3.16 -0.48 3.65
CA GLN A 187 -1.85 -0.24 3.06
C GLN A 187 -1.40 1.21 3.24
N VAL A 188 -0.10 1.39 3.50
CA VAL A 188 0.61 2.66 3.51
C VAL A 188 1.66 2.57 2.41
N ALA A 189 1.45 3.32 1.32
CA ALA A 189 2.31 3.35 0.14
C ALA A 189 2.85 4.77 -0.11
N SER A 190 3.82 4.92 -1.01
CA SER A 190 4.52 6.19 -1.31
C SER A 190 3.60 7.38 -1.63
N GLY A 191 2.45 7.18 -2.25
CA GLY A 191 1.50 8.27 -2.53
C GLY A 191 0.76 8.80 -1.30
N ARG A 192 0.75 8.04 -0.18
CA ARG A 192 -0.06 8.31 1.04
C ARG A 192 -1.54 8.60 0.76
N PHE A 193 -2.08 8.10 -0.35
CA PHE A 193 -3.47 8.31 -0.72
C PHE A 193 -4.41 7.70 0.33
N GLY A 194 -5.30 8.54 0.87
CA GLY A 194 -6.28 8.14 1.88
C GLY A 194 -5.69 7.66 3.20
N VAL A 195 -4.39 7.90 3.46
CA VAL A 195 -3.74 7.56 4.73
C VAL A 195 -4.00 8.69 5.72
N THR A 196 -5.05 8.53 6.52
CA THR A 196 -5.44 9.48 7.58
C THR A 196 -5.29 8.84 8.98
N PRO A 197 -5.29 9.63 10.06
CA PRO A 197 -5.33 9.07 11.42
C PRO A 197 -6.49 8.09 11.63
N GLU A 198 -7.69 8.44 11.13
CA GLU A 198 -8.88 7.58 11.20
C GLU A 198 -8.68 6.29 10.40
N TYR A 199 -8.15 6.37 9.18
CA TYR A 199 -7.81 5.19 8.39
C TYR A 199 -6.92 4.25 9.19
N CYS A 200 -5.83 4.75 9.78
CA CYS A 200 -4.87 3.94 10.51
C CYS A 200 -5.49 3.16 11.70
N VAL A 201 -6.39 3.77 12.46
CA VAL A 201 -6.95 3.15 13.68
C VAL A 201 -8.03 2.10 13.42
N PHE A 202 -8.62 2.06 12.22
CA PHE A 202 -9.56 1.01 11.84
C PHE A 202 -8.89 -0.22 11.19
N ALA A 203 -7.56 -0.27 11.15
CA ALA A 203 -6.78 -1.43 10.72
C ALA A 203 -6.57 -2.44 11.86
N ASP A 204 -6.55 -3.72 11.50
CA ASP A 204 -5.94 -4.78 12.33
C ASP A 204 -4.48 -5.00 11.93
N GLU A 205 -4.12 -4.61 10.71
CA GLU A 205 -2.76 -4.63 10.21
C GLU A 205 -2.51 -3.44 9.26
N LEU A 206 -1.40 -2.73 9.46
CA LEU A 206 -0.93 -1.67 8.58
C LEU A 206 0.20 -2.21 7.72
N GLN A 207 0.03 -2.21 6.39
CA GLN A 207 1.01 -2.76 5.46
C GLN A 207 1.82 -1.65 4.80
N ILE A 208 3.11 -1.55 5.12
CA ILE A 208 4.06 -0.73 4.38
C ILE A 208 4.34 -1.43 3.05
N LYS A 209 4.02 -0.76 1.94
CA LYS A 209 4.24 -1.29 0.58
C LYS A 209 5.53 -0.73 -0.01
N MET A 210 6.64 -1.44 0.21
CA MET A 210 7.91 -1.07 -0.46
C MET A 210 7.80 -1.30 -1.96
N ALA A 211 7.22 -2.43 -2.38
CA ALA A 211 7.15 -2.81 -3.78
C ALA A 211 5.98 -3.78 -4.07
N GLN A 212 5.74 -4.04 -5.36
CA GLN A 212 4.83 -5.09 -5.83
C GLN A 212 5.45 -5.86 -7.00
N GLY A 213 5.18 -7.16 -7.10
CA GLY A 213 5.88 -8.05 -8.04
C GLY A 213 5.78 -7.65 -9.52
N SER A 214 4.69 -6.99 -9.92
CA SER A 214 4.49 -6.57 -11.31
C SER A 214 5.32 -5.35 -11.73
N LYS A 215 5.82 -4.57 -10.76
CA LYS A 215 6.61 -3.34 -10.98
C LYS A 215 7.42 -2.98 -9.72
N PRO A 216 8.49 -3.73 -9.41
CA PRO A 216 9.16 -3.63 -8.13
C PRO A 216 9.87 -2.29 -7.90
N GLY A 217 10.49 -1.73 -8.95
CA GLY A 217 11.25 -0.47 -8.88
C GLY A 217 10.42 0.80 -9.09
N GLU A 218 9.09 0.73 -9.01
CA GLU A 218 8.19 1.83 -9.37
C GLU A 218 7.02 1.98 -8.39
N GLY A 219 6.34 3.14 -8.49
CA GLY A 219 5.14 3.45 -7.71
C GLY A 219 3.83 2.90 -8.28
N GLY A 220 2.76 3.12 -7.51
CA GLY A 220 1.38 2.95 -7.93
C GLY A 220 1.03 3.75 -9.20
N GLN A 221 0.10 3.24 -10.01
CA GLN A 221 -0.37 3.93 -11.22
C GLN A 221 -1.89 3.80 -11.31
N LEU A 222 -2.58 4.93 -11.37
CA LEU A 222 -3.99 5.00 -11.72
C LEU A 222 -4.16 5.96 -12.91
N PRO A 223 -4.68 5.47 -14.05
CA PRO A 223 -5.03 6.32 -15.18
C PRO A 223 -5.97 7.47 -14.80
N GLY A 224 -5.78 8.66 -15.38
CA GLY A 224 -6.55 9.85 -15.01
C GLY A 224 -8.04 9.70 -15.26
N HIS A 225 -8.43 8.98 -16.32
CA HIS A 225 -9.83 8.68 -16.61
C HIS A 225 -10.52 7.77 -15.58
N LYS A 226 -9.75 7.10 -14.70
CA LYS A 226 -10.24 6.34 -13.55
C LYS A 226 -10.21 7.14 -12.24
N ALA A 227 -9.58 8.31 -12.22
CA ALA A 227 -9.61 9.24 -11.10
C ALA A 227 -10.92 10.04 -11.10
N THR A 228 -12.05 9.35 -10.91
CA THR A 228 -13.38 9.96 -10.81
C THR A 228 -13.47 10.87 -9.58
N ALA A 229 -14.53 11.68 -9.47
CA ALA A 229 -14.76 12.54 -8.30
C ALA A 229 -14.73 11.76 -6.97
N GLU A 230 -15.30 10.55 -6.96
CA GLU A 230 -15.26 9.64 -5.80
C GLU A 230 -13.83 9.28 -5.43
N ILE A 231 -13.04 8.82 -6.40
CA ILE A 231 -11.65 8.39 -6.18
C ILE A 231 -10.78 9.58 -5.78
N ALA A 232 -10.93 10.72 -6.45
CA ALA A 232 -10.18 11.94 -6.15
C ALA A 232 -10.45 12.43 -4.71
N ARG A 233 -11.71 12.41 -4.27
CA ARG A 233 -12.08 12.71 -2.87
C ARG A 233 -11.40 11.77 -1.88
N LEU A 234 -11.49 10.45 -2.09
CA LEU A 234 -10.92 9.45 -1.18
C LEU A 234 -9.39 9.53 -1.09
N ARG A 235 -8.74 9.97 -2.17
CA ARG A 235 -7.29 10.07 -2.25
C ARG A 235 -6.75 11.46 -1.90
N HIS A 236 -7.62 12.45 -1.67
CA HIS A 236 -7.25 13.86 -1.52
C HIS A 236 -6.42 14.37 -2.70
N THR A 237 -6.91 14.10 -3.91
CA THR A 237 -6.30 14.47 -5.19
C THR A 237 -7.28 15.21 -6.09
N GLN A 238 -6.84 15.60 -7.29
CA GLN A 238 -7.67 16.24 -8.30
C GLN A 238 -8.36 15.20 -9.21
N GLN A 239 -9.59 15.49 -9.64
CA GLN A 239 -10.35 14.64 -10.55
C GLN A 239 -9.73 14.65 -11.96
N GLY A 240 -9.70 13.49 -12.61
CA GLY A 240 -9.28 13.36 -14.02
C GLY A 240 -7.77 13.38 -14.26
N ILE A 241 -6.96 13.57 -13.22
CA ILE A 241 -5.50 13.60 -13.28
C ILE A 241 -4.94 12.21 -12.99
N ALA A 242 -4.02 11.73 -13.82
CA ALA A 242 -3.33 10.47 -13.58
C ALA A 242 -2.58 10.51 -12.23
N LEU A 243 -2.68 9.42 -11.46
CA LEU A 243 -2.01 9.30 -10.18
C LEU A 243 -0.84 8.33 -10.32
N ILE A 244 0.32 8.89 -10.61
CA ILE A 244 1.60 8.18 -10.58
C ILE A 244 2.22 8.45 -9.21
N SER A 245 2.31 7.40 -8.39
CA SER A 245 2.92 7.55 -7.06
C SER A 245 4.45 7.66 -7.20
N PRO A 246 5.13 8.38 -6.29
CA PRO A 246 6.59 8.36 -6.25
C PRO A 246 7.10 6.92 -6.16
N PRO A 247 8.21 6.55 -6.82
CA PRO A 247 8.80 5.23 -6.63
C PRO A 247 9.21 4.95 -5.17
N PRO A 248 9.94 5.85 -4.48
CA PRO A 248 10.28 5.62 -3.08
C PRO A 248 9.18 6.14 -2.14
N HIS A 249 9.18 5.60 -0.92
CA HIS A 249 8.63 6.29 0.23
C HIS A 249 9.60 7.42 0.61
N HIS A 250 9.16 8.68 0.64
CA HIS A 250 10.05 9.82 0.96
C HIS A 250 10.45 9.90 2.44
N ASP A 251 9.90 9.01 3.27
CA ASP A 251 10.24 8.76 4.67
C ASP A 251 10.91 7.40 4.88
N ILE A 252 11.44 6.78 3.81
CA ILE A 252 12.21 5.53 3.86
C ILE A 252 13.35 5.60 2.84
N TYR A 253 14.51 6.11 3.26
CA TYR A 253 15.75 6.09 2.46
C TYR A 253 16.78 5.09 3.00
N SER A 254 16.52 4.52 4.18
CA SER A 254 17.38 3.55 4.84
C SER A 254 16.55 2.55 5.65
N ILE A 255 17.21 1.59 6.29
CA ILE A 255 16.55 0.60 7.14
C ILE A 255 16.08 1.22 8.47
N GLU A 256 16.80 2.20 8.99
CA GLU A 256 16.43 2.97 10.17
C GLU A 256 15.21 3.85 9.94
N ASP A 257 15.04 4.39 8.72
CA ASP A 257 13.83 5.12 8.34
C ASP A 257 12.61 4.19 8.24
N LEU A 258 12.80 2.97 7.69
CA LEU A 258 11.75 1.96 7.71
C LEU A 258 11.36 1.60 9.16
N ALA A 259 12.34 1.44 10.05
CA ALA A 259 12.08 1.21 11.47
C ALA A 259 11.33 2.39 12.11
N GLN A 260 11.64 3.62 11.70
CA GLN A 260 10.91 4.81 12.14
C GLN A 260 9.45 4.82 11.67
N LEU A 261 9.16 4.46 10.41
CA LEU A 261 7.78 4.33 9.95
C LEU A 261 7.04 3.19 10.66
N ILE A 262 7.69 2.04 10.89
CA ILE A 262 7.09 0.95 11.69
C ILE A 262 6.73 1.48 13.09
N TYR A 263 7.62 2.26 13.71
CA TYR A 263 7.39 2.87 15.01
C TYR A 263 6.22 3.86 14.98
N ASP A 264 6.16 4.76 13.98
CA ASP A 264 5.08 5.74 13.80
C ASP A 264 3.70 5.05 13.69
N LEU A 265 3.61 4.00 12.87
CA LEU A 265 2.38 3.24 12.67
C LEU A 265 1.91 2.52 13.95
N LYS A 266 2.86 2.05 14.78
CA LYS A 266 2.56 1.46 16.09
C LYS A 266 2.21 2.51 17.16
N GLN A 267 2.66 3.76 17.01
CA GLN A 267 2.23 4.85 17.89
C GLN A 267 0.78 5.26 17.59
N VAL A 268 0.43 5.50 16.31
CA VAL A 268 -0.94 5.89 15.91
C VAL A 268 -1.96 4.78 16.15
N ASN A 269 -1.59 3.51 15.93
CA ASN A 269 -2.44 2.37 16.24
C ASN A 269 -1.67 1.26 16.99
N PRO A 270 -1.65 1.28 18.34
CA PRO A 270 -0.95 0.25 19.14
C PRO A 270 -1.47 -1.17 18.92
N LEU A 271 -2.73 -1.30 18.48
CA LEU A 271 -3.41 -2.58 18.34
C LEU A 271 -3.14 -3.26 17.00
N ALA A 272 -2.72 -2.51 15.98
CA ALA A 272 -2.44 -3.07 14.66
C ALA A 272 -1.09 -3.79 14.61
N ALA A 273 -1.02 -4.90 13.88
CA ALA A 273 0.25 -5.41 13.39
C ALA A 273 0.81 -4.50 12.29
N VAL A 274 2.12 -4.50 12.07
CA VAL A 274 2.74 -3.84 10.92
C VAL A 274 3.36 -4.89 10.01
N SER A 275 2.97 -4.89 8.74
CA SER A 275 3.56 -5.75 7.71
C SER A 275 4.38 -4.95 6.70
N VAL A 276 5.45 -5.53 6.17
CA VAL A 276 6.25 -4.92 5.11
C VAL A 276 6.20 -5.80 3.87
N LYS A 277 5.65 -5.26 2.77
CA LYS A 277 5.55 -5.94 1.48
C LYS A 277 6.79 -5.65 0.64
N LEU A 278 7.60 -6.70 0.47
CA LEU A 278 8.78 -6.77 -0.38
C LEU A 278 8.46 -7.57 -1.65
N VAL A 279 9.34 -7.51 -2.64
CA VAL A 279 9.29 -8.36 -3.82
C VAL A 279 10.43 -9.36 -3.77
N ALA A 280 10.19 -10.58 -4.21
CA ALA A 280 11.22 -11.59 -4.35
C ALA A 280 12.29 -11.13 -5.36
N GLU A 281 13.52 -11.03 -4.88
CA GLU A 281 14.75 -10.83 -5.64
C GLU A 281 15.92 -11.39 -4.83
N ALA A 282 17.07 -11.58 -5.47
CA ALA A 282 18.27 -12.01 -4.77
C ALA A 282 18.68 -10.96 -3.72
N GLY A 283 18.89 -11.38 -2.48
CA GLY A 283 19.25 -10.50 -1.36
C GLY A 283 18.06 -10.08 -0.48
N VAL A 284 16.82 -10.42 -0.87
CA VAL A 284 15.61 -10.08 -0.10
C VAL A 284 15.63 -10.66 1.31
N GLY A 285 16.32 -11.79 1.55
CA GLY A 285 16.43 -12.38 2.87
C GLY A 285 17.22 -11.50 3.85
N THR A 286 18.26 -10.81 3.36
CA THR A 286 19.03 -9.85 4.14
C THR A 286 18.19 -8.62 4.51
N ILE A 287 17.42 -8.11 3.54
CA ILE A 287 16.48 -7.00 3.78
C ILE A 287 15.43 -7.42 4.80
N ALA A 288 14.86 -8.63 4.68
CA ALA A 288 13.89 -9.16 5.62
C ALA A 288 14.45 -9.25 7.05
N ALA A 289 15.72 -9.62 7.23
CA ALA A 289 16.35 -9.58 8.56
C ALA A 289 16.39 -8.15 9.14
N GLY A 290 16.71 -7.14 8.32
CA GLY A 290 16.60 -5.73 8.70
C GLY A 290 15.17 -5.33 9.09
N VAL A 291 14.18 -5.73 8.30
CA VAL A 291 12.75 -5.47 8.55
C VAL A 291 12.29 -6.03 9.90
N VAL A 292 12.71 -7.24 10.24
CA VAL A 292 12.37 -7.87 11.53
C VAL A 292 13.05 -7.14 12.69
N LYS A 293 14.31 -6.71 12.51
CA LYS A 293 15.02 -5.87 13.50
C LYS A 293 14.39 -4.48 13.65
N GLY A 294 13.78 -3.96 12.58
CA GLY A 294 12.91 -2.78 12.59
C GLY A 294 11.54 -3.00 13.24
N LEU A 295 11.31 -4.17 13.84
CA LEU A 295 10.14 -4.51 14.66
C LEU A 295 8.84 -4.75 13.87
N ALA A 296 8.92 -5.10 12.58
CA ALA A 296 7.75 -5.57 11.84
C ALA A 296 7.18 -6.87 12.42
N ASP A 297 5.86 -7.06 12.29
CA ASP A 297 5.16 -8.27 12.73
C ASP A 297 4.99 -9.31 11.62
N VAL A 298 5.05 -8.86 10.36
CA VAL A 298 4.92 -9.70 9.17
C VAL A 298 5.87 -9.22 8.06
N VAL A 299 6.61 -10.14 7.46
CA VAL A 299 7.32 -9.93 6.19
C VAL A 299 6.49 -10.54 5.08
N HIS A 300 6.10 -9.75 4.08
CA HIS A 300 5.33 -10.23 2.94
C HIS A 300 6.23 -10.27 1.70
N ILE A 301 6.49 -11.48 1.18
CA ILE A 301 7.26 -11.72 -0.04
C ILE A 301 6.32 -11.87 -1.23
N ALA A 302 6.36 -10.93 -2.16
CA ALA A 302 5.55 -10.96 -3.39
C ALA A 302 6.35 -11.52 -4.57
N GLY A 303 5.78 -12.48 -5.29
CA GLY A 303 6.37 -13.01 -6.53
C GLY A 303 6.14 -12.12 -7.76
N MET A 304 7.02 -12.25 -8.76
CA MET A 304 6.92 -11.58 -10.07
C MET A 304 5.58 -11.82 -10.80
N ASP A 305 4.88 -12.90 -10.48
CA ASP A 305 3.59 -13.28 -11.06
C ASP A 305 2.38 -12.63 -10.37
N GLY A 306 2.63 -11.60 -9.54
CA GLY A 306 1.60 -10.71 -9.00
C GLY A 306 0.84 -9.94 -10.09
N GLY A 307 -0.48 -9.79 -9.90
CA GLY A 307 -1.33 -9.00 -10.79
C GLY A 307 -1.15 -7.49 -10.62
N THR A 308 -1.63 -6.72 -11.61
CA THR A 308 -1.70 -5.24 -11.53
C THR A 308 -2.83 -4.70 -12.40
N GLY A 309 -3.44 -3.59 -11.96
CA GLY A 309 -4.41 -2.83 -12.75
C GLY A 309 -3.77 -2.02 -13.88
N ALA A 310 -2.59 -1.44 -13.63
CA ALA A 310 -1.82 -0.65 -14.58
C ALA A 310 -0.31 -0.70 -14.26
N SER A 311 0.49 -0.97 -15.27
CA SER A 311 1.96 -1.04 -15.18
C SER A 311 2.58 -1.08 -16.57
N PRO A 312 3.83 -0.58 -16.74
CA PRO A 312 4.59 -0.82 -17.95
C PRO A 312 4.76 -2.31 -18.24
N LEU A 313 4.64 -2.71 -19.51
CA LEU A 313 4.83 -4.09 -19.95
C LEU A 313 6.26 -4.59 -19.69
N SER A 314 7.24 -3.69 -19.78
CA SER A 314 8.65 -3.98 -19.46
C SER A 314 8.78 -4.52 -18.04
N SER A 315 8.16 -3.86 -17.07
CA SER A 315 8.26 -4.21 -15.65
C SER A 315 7.53 -5.52 -15.35
N ILE A 316 6.32 -5.70 -15.91
CA ILE A 316 5.55 -6.95 -15.77
C ILE A 316 6.35 -8.17 -16.27
N LYS A 317 7.19 -8.00 -17.28
CA LYS A 317 7.90 -9.12 -17.93
C LYS A 317 9.34 -9.30 -17.49
N ASN A 318 9.99 -8.26 -16.99
CA ASN A 318 11.45 -8.25 -16.82
C ASN A 318 11.91 -7.85 -15.41
N ALA A 319 11.01 -7.56 -14.46
CA ALA A 319 11.39 -7.18 -13.11
C ALA A 319 10.78 -8.11 -12.04
N GLY A 320 11.55 -8.40 -10.99
CA GLY A 320 11.19 -9.35 -9.93
C GLY A 320 11.54 -10.81 -10.24
N MET A 321 11.42 -11.67 -9.23
CA MET A 321 11.69 -13.11 -9.31
C MET A 321 10.49 -13.95 -8.81
N PRO A 322 10.46 -15.26 -9.09
CA PRO A 322 9.47 -16.18 -8.48
C PRO A 322 9.53 -16.14 -6.95
N TRP A 323 8.37 -16.19 -6.29
CA TRP A 323 8.30 -16.12 -4.84
C TRP A 323 8.97 -17.31 -4.15
N GLU A 324 9.09 -18.47 -4.80
CA GLU A 324 9.76 -19.65 -4.24
C GLU A 324 11.21 -19.34 -3.87
N ILE A 325 11.88 -18.51 -4.67
CA ILE A 325 13.27 -18.09 -4.46
C ILE A 325 13.34 -17.13 -3.27
N GLY A 326 12.57 -16.04 -3.32
CA GLY A 326 12.58 -15.03 -2.26
C GLY A 326 12.09 -15.56 -0.91
N LEU A 327 11.12 -16.47 -0.92
CA LEU A 327 10.60 -17.12 0.29
C LEU A 327 11.64 -18.03 0.93
N ALA A 328 12.29 -18.89 0.14
CA ALA A 328 13.34 -19.77 0.65
C ALA A 328 14.52 -18.96 1.22
N GLU A 329 14.98 -17.92 0.51
CA GLU A 329 16.06 -17.06 0.98
C GLU A 329 15.69 -16.34 2.29
N THR A 330 14.47 -15.82 2.39
CA THR A 330 13.95 -15.17 3.59
C THR A 330 13.88 -16.14 4.76
N GLN A 331 13.31 -17.33 4.53
CA GLN A 331 13.22 -18.39 5.53
C GLN A 331 14.60 -18.78 6.08
N GLN A 332 15.55 -19.07 5.19
CA GLN A 332 16.91 -19.48 5.55
C GLN A 332 17.63 -18.36 6.31
N THR A 333 17.59 -17.13 5.80
CA THR A 333 18.29 -15.99 6.43
C THR A 333 17.74 -15.69 7.83
N LEU A 334 16.42 -15.69 8.00
CA LEU A 334 15.81 -15.41 9.30
C LEU A 334 16.08 -16.52 10.33
N ARG A 335 16.23 -17.77 9.90
CA ARG A 335 16.60 -18.89 10.77
C ARG A 335 18.05 -18.79 11.23
N ILE A 336 18.98 -18.57 10.30
CA ILE A 336 20.42 -18.43 10.60
C ILE A 336 20.69 -17.25 11.56
N ASN A 337 19.87 -16.20 11.51
CA ASN A 337 19.98 -15.03 12.37
C ASN A 337 19.11 -15.08 13.65
N GLU A 338 18.47 -16.22 13.96
CA GLU A 338 17.60 -16.39 15.14
C GLU A 338 16.41 -15.40 15.22
N LEU A 339 15.96 -14.91 14.06
CA LEU A 339 14.86 -13.94 13.95
C LEU A 339 13.52 -14.60 13.61
N ARG A 340 13.53 -15.82 13.04
CA ARG A 340 12.36 -16.48 12.44
C ARG A 340 11.16 -16.63 13.38
N GLY A 341 11.41 -16.89 14.66
CA GLY A 341 10.35 -17.15 15.65
C GLY A 341 9.46 -15.97 15.99
N ARG A 342 9.90 -14.75 15.66
CA ARG A 342 9.25 -13.49 16.08
C ARG A 342 8.41 -12.84 14.98
N VAL A 343 8.47 -13.36 13.75
CA VAL A 343 7.80 -12.77 12.58
C VAL A 343 6.98 -13.82 11.83
N ARG A 344 5.85 -13.40 11.26
CA ARG A 344 5.12 -14.20 10.28
C ARG A 344 5.62 -13.90 8.87
N ILE A 345 5.79 -14.91 8.04
CA ILE A 345 6.09 -14.73 6.61
C ILE A 345 4.80 -14.94 5.82
N ARG A 346 4.39 -13.92 5.07
CA ARG A 346 3.28 -13.99 4.12
C ARG A 346 3.82 -14.09 2.71
N VAL A 347 3.16 -14.83 1.84
CA VAL A 347 3.51 -14.91 0.41
C VAL A 347 2.32 -14.64 -0.50
N ASP A 348 2.58 -13.95 -1.62
CA ASP A 348 1.67 -13.81 -2.76
C ASP A 348 2.42 -13.97 -4.09
N GLY A 349 1.67 -14.06 -5.19
CA GLY A 349 2.22 -14.27 -6.53
C GLY A 349 1.69 -15.55 -7.16
N GLY A 350 0.67 -15.41 -8.01
CA GLY A 350 0.12 -16.52 -8.79
C GLY A 350 -0.42 -17.74 -8.03
N ILE A 351 -0.51 -17.72 -6.70
CA ILE A 351 -1.10 -18.77 -5.85
C ILE A 351 -2.58 -18.94 -6.18
N LYS A 352 -3.01 -20.17 -6.49
CA LYS A 352 -4.37 -20.49 -6.93
C LYS A 352 -4.97 -21.76 -6.32
N SER A 353 -4.15 -22.70 -5.85
CA SER A 353 -4.63 -24.00 -5.34
C SER A 353 -4.11 -24.28 -3.94
N GLY A 354 -4.71 -25.27 -3.27
CA GLY A 354 -4.23 -25.78 -1.99
C GLY A 354 -2.82 -26.35 -2.11
N ARG A 355 -2.49 -26.96 -3.26
CA ARG A 355 -1.11 -27.39 -3.56
C ARG A 355 -0.09 -26.24 -3.55
N ASP A 356 -0.40 -25.10 -4.17
CA ASP A 356 0.50 -23.94 -4.15
C ASP A 356 0.74 -23.50 -2.68
N VAL A 357 -0.32 -23.49 -1.86
CA VAL A 357 -0.25 -23.14 -0.43
C VAL A 357 0.61 -24.12 0.37
N VAL A 358 0.44 -25.43 0.17
CA VAL A 358 1.26 -26.43 0.89
C VAL A 358 2.72 -26.34 0.49
N ILE A 359 3.05 -26.11 -0.79
CA ILE A 359 4.44 -25.84 -1.19
C ILE A 359 4.98 -24.59 -0.48
N ALA A 360 4.23 -23.50 -0.47
CA ALA A 360 4.62 -22.28 0.22
C ALA A 360 4.85 -22.52 1.72
N ALA A 361 3.98 -23.30 2.37
CA ALA A 361 4.15 -23.70 3.77
C ALA A 361 5.47 -24.46 3.96
N LEU A 362 5.71 -25.51 3.18
CA LEU A 362 6.93 -26.32 3.26
C LEU A 362 8.21 -25.49 3.03
N LEU A 363 8.13 -24.44 2.21
CA LEU A 363 9.22 -23.47 2.00
C LEU A 363 9.35 -22.40 3.11
N GLY A 364 8.38 -22.27 4.00
CA GLY A 364 8.48 -21.44 5.22
C GLY A 364 7.40 -20.38 5.43
N ALA A 365 6.39 -20.26 4.57
CA ALA A 365 5.33 -19.24 4.72
C ALA A 365 4.27 -19.62 5.79
N ASP A 366 3.92 -18.67 6.65
CA ASP A 366 2.88 -18.81 7.68
C ASP A 366 1.48 -18.37 7.19
N GLU A 367 1.43 -17.42 6.24
CA GLU A 367 0.20 -16.80 5.71
C GLU A 367 0.25 -16.72 4.16
N TYR A 368 -0.92 -16.76 3.51
CA TYR A 368 -1.04 -16.88 2.05
C TYR A 368 -2.02 -15.87 1.48
N SER A 369 -1.63 -15.17 0.42
CA SER A 369 -2.41 -14.05 -0.12
C SER A 369 -2.83 -14.25 -1.57
N PHE A 370 -4.12 -14.05 -1.84
CA PHE A 370 -4.76 -14.31 -3.12
C PHE A 370 -5.23 -13.01 -3.78
N GLY A 371 -4.58 -12.62 -4.89
CA GLY A 371 -4.98 -11.46 -5.69
C GLY A 371 -5.85 -11.88 -6.87
N THR A 372 -5.22 -12.21 -7.99
CA THR A 372 -5.90 -12.60 -9.24
C THR A 372 -6.92 -13.71 -9.04
N ALA A 373 -6.62 -14.75 -8.26
CA ALA A 373 -7.56 -15.85 -7.99
C ALA A 373 -8.86 -15.37 -7.33
N ALA A 374 -8.78 -14.40 -6.39
CA ALA A 374 -9.96 -13.81 -5.78
C ALA A 374 -10.79 -13.03 -6.80
N LEU A 375 -10.16 -12.27 -7.69
CA LEU A 375 -10.87 -11.57 -8.77
C LEU A 375 -11.51 -12.52 -9.79
N LEU A 376 -10.87 -13.66 -10.09
CA LEU A 376 -11.48 -14.71 -10.91
C LEU A 376 -12.72 -15.27 -10.21
N ALA A 377 -12.65 -15.53 -8.90
CA ALA A 377 -13.81 -15.99 -8.13
C ALA A 377 -14.97 -14.98 -8.13
N GLU A 378 -14.69 -13.69 -8.30
CA GLU A 378 -15.71 -12.65 -8.47
C GLU A 378 -16.22 -12.47 -9.92
N GLY A 379 -15.68 -13.22 -10.88
CA GLY A 379 -16.13 -13.22 -12.28
C GLY A 379 -15.17 -12.59 -13.29
N CYS A 380 -13.91 -12.35 -12.94
CA CYS A 380 -12.92 -11.82 -13.89
C CYS A 380 -12.65 -12.81 -15.02
N ILE A 381 -12.85 -12.37 -16.27
CA ILE A 381 -12.62 -13.18 -17.47
C ILE A 381 -11.22 -13.02 -18.09
N MET A 382 -10.27 -12.43 -17.35
CA MET A 382 -8.86 -12.27 -17.75
C MET A 382 -8.62 -11.59 -19.13
N VAL A 383 -9.47 -10.62 -19.50
CA VAL A 383 -9.34 -9.90 -20.79
C VAL A 383 -8.16 -8.90 -20.84
N ARG A 384 -7.62 -8.52 -19.67
CA ARG A 384 -6.45 -7.64 -19.47
C ARG A 384 -6.61 -6.20 -19.99
N THR A 385 -7.78 -5.61 -19.82
CA THR A 385 -8.09 -4.21 -20.16
C THR A 385 -8.30 -3.33 -18.91
N CYS A 386 -7.77 -3.74 -17.76
CA CYS A 386 -7.98 -3.10 -16.46
C CYS A 386 -7.58 -1.61 -16.43
N HIS A 387 -6.52 -1.26 -17.14
CA HIS A 387 -5.99 0.11 -17.28
C HIS A 387 -6.81 0.97 -18.25
N LEU A 388 -7.61 0.36 -19.14
CA LEU A 388 -8.40 1.08 -20.14
C LEU A 388 -9.79 1.45 -19.64
N ASP A 389 -10.11 1.13 -18.39
CA ASP A 389 -11.43 1.37 -17.79
C ASP A 389 -12.59 0.76 -18.60
N THR A 390 -12.33 -0.35 -19.30
CA THR A 390 -13.30 -1.02 -20.18
C THR A 390 -13.56 -2.45 -19.73
N CYS A 391 -13.53 -2.69 -18.41
CA CYS A 391 -13.77 -4.02 -17.85
C CYS A 391 -15.20 -4.48 -18.19
N PRO A 392 -15.38 -5.57 -18.96
CA PRO A 392 -16.70 -5.99 -19.43
C PRO A 392 -17.60 -6.55 -18.33
N VAL A 393 -17.02 -6.93 -17.18
CA VAL A 393 -17.68 -7.58 -16.04
C VAL A 393 -17.72 -6.68 -14.79
N GLY A 394 -17.46 -5.39 -14.94
CA GLY A 394 -17.64 -4.41 -13.85
C GLY A 394 -16.61 -4.47 -12.72
N ILE A 395 -15.55 -5.28 -12.82
CA ILE A 395 -14.52 -5.40 -11.76
C ILE A 395 -13.50 -4.25 -11.82
N ALA A 396 -12.78 -4.11 -12.92
CA ALA A 396 -11.63 -3.19 -13.02
C ALA A 396 -12.00 -1.89 -13.76
N THR A 397 -13.10 -1.25 -13.35
CA THR A 397 -13.62 -0.04 -14.01
C THR A 397 -14.32 0.91 -13.04
N GLN A 398 -14.30 2.21 -13.35
CA GLN A 398 -15.03 3.25 -12.63
C GLN A 398 -16.26 3.76 -13.41
N ARG A 399 -16.50 3.26 -14.63
CA ARG A 399 -17.65 3.62 -15.47
C ARG A 399 -18.95 3.03 -14.91
N PRO A 400 -19.96 3.84 -14.58
CA PRO A 400 -21.20 3.37 -13.95
C PRO A 400 -21.92 2.27 -14.74
N GLU A 401 -21.99 2.38 -16.06
CA GLU A 401 -22.67 1.43 -16.94
C GLU A 401 -21.92 0.08 -17.07
N LEU A 402 -20.62 0.05 -16.78
CA LEU A 402 -19.84 -1.18 -16.71
C LEU A 402 -19.85 -1.76 -15.30
N ARG A 403 -19.77 -0.93 -14.26
CA ARG A 403 -19.94 -1.34 -12.85
C ARG A 403 -21.28 -2.03 -12.61
N ALA A 404 -22.35 -1.56 -13.26
CA ALA A 404 -23.68 -2.19 -13.22
C ALA A 404 -23.70 -3.65 -13.73
N LYS A 405 -22.64 -4.11 -14.41
CA LYS A 405 -22.51 -5.50 -14.88
C LYS A 405 -21.79 -6.41 -13.87
N PHE A 406 -21.32 -5.87 -12.75
CA PHE A 406 -20.67 -6.66 -11.70
C PHE A 406 -21.68 -7.64 -11.09
N ALA A 407 -21.36 -8.93 -11.16
CA ALA A 407 -22.21 -10.02 -10.67
C ALA A 407 -21.53 -10.85 -9.56
N GLY A 408 -20.33 -10.46 -9.13
CA GLY A 408 -19.61 -11.14 -8.05
C GLY A 408 -20.35 -11.02 -6.72
N THR A 409 -20.29 -12.07 -5.91
CA THR A 409 -20.90 -12.08 -4.56
C THR A 409 -19.90 -12.58 -3.52
N PRO A 410 -20.05 -12.19 -2.24
CA PRO A 410 -19.14 -12.66 -1.19
C PRO A 410 -19.09 -14.19 -1.13
N GLN A 411 -20.24 -14.84 -1.36
CA GLN A 411 -20.38 -16.30 -1.33
C GLN A 411 -19.54 -17.02 -2.39
N MET A 412 -19.32 -16.40 -3.56
CA MET A 412 -18.47 -17.00 -4.60
C MET A 412 -17.00 -17.07 -4.13
N LEU A 413 -16.49 -15.98 -3.54
CA LEU A 413 -15.14 -15.96 -2.98
C LEU A 413 -15.03 -16.88 -1.73
N GLU A 414 -16.04 -16.88 -0.88
CA GLU A 414 -16.14 -17.79 0.28
C GLU A 414 -16.07 -19.26 -0.14
N ALA A 415 -16.83 -19.65 -1.16
CA ALA A 415 -16.83 -21.02 -1.70
C ALA A 415 -15.45 -21.40 -2.23
N TYR A 416 -14.86 -20.57 -3.09
CA TYR A 416 -13.54 -20.81 -3.66
C TYR A 416 -12.46 -21.01 -2.58
N LEU A 417 -12.35 -20.08 -1.61
CA LEU A 417 -11.34 -20.18 -0.56
C LEU A 417 -11.59 -21.36 0.38
N THR A 418 -12.85 -21.71 0.63
CA THR A 418 -13.19 -22.91 1.41
C THR A 418 -12.74 -24.17 0.69
N HIS A 419 -12.91 -24.26 -0.64
CA HIS A 419 -12.40 -25.39 -1.42
C HIS A 419 -10.87 -25.48 -1.41
N VAL A 420 -10.17 -24.34 -1.49
CA VAL A 420 -8.71 -24.29 -1.30
C VAL A 420 -8.32 -24.82 0.08
N ALA A 421 -9.03 -24.41 1.14
CA ALA A 421 -8.76 -24.89 2.50
C ALA A 421 -9.02 -26.40 2.65
N GLU A 422 -10.08 -26.94 2.04
CA GLU A 422 -10.33 -28.38 2.04
C GLU A 422 -9.28 -29.17 1.25
N GLU A 423 -8.81 -28.67 0.10
CA GLU A 423 -7.69 -29.30 -0.64
C GLU A 423 -6.44 -29.38 0.25
N ILE A 424 -6.11 -28.31 0.98
CA ILE A 424 -4.99 -28.30 1.93
C ILE A 424 -5.15 -29.40 2.98
N ARG A 425 -6.35 -29.58 3.54
CA ARG A 425 -6.60 -30.63 4.55
C ARG A 425 -6.35 -32.02 3.98
N HIS A 426 -6.81 -32.29 2.76
CA HIS A 426 -6.56 -33.58 2.08
C HIS A 426 -5.07 -33.79 1.79
N LEU A 427 -4.35 -32.75 1.36
CA LEU A 427 -2.92 -32.81 1.13
C LEU A 427 -2.14 -33.08 2.42
N LEU A 428 -2.45 -32.37 3.51
CA LEU A 428 -1.84 -32.60 4.82
C LEU A 428 -2.11 -34.03 5.31
N ALA A 429 -3.35 -34.48 5.22
CA ALA A 429 -3.73 -35.86 5.58
C ALA A 429 -2.90 -36.88 4.81
N GLY A 430 -2.77 -36.72 3.49
CA GLY A 430 -1.97 -37.59 2.63
C GLY A 430 -0.46 -37.55 2.90
N LEU A 431 0.05 -36.41 3.39
CA LEU A 431 1.44 -36.26 3.84
C LEU A 431 1.70 -36.83 5.23
N GLY A 432 0.65 -37.19 5.98
CA GLY A 432 0.74 -37.65 7.37
C GLY A 432 0.88 -36.51 8.38
N LEU A 433 0.43 -35.30 8.03
CA LEU A 433 0.48 -34.09 8.85
C LEU A 433 -0.92 -33.70 9.33
N LYS A 434 -1.04 -33.18 10.54
CA LYS A 434 -2.31 -32.78 11.17
C LYS A 434 -2.58 -31.28 11.12
N SER A 435 -1.59 -30.46 10.75
CA SER A 435 -1.77 -29.02 10.57
C SER A 435 -0.72 -28.40 9.65
N LEU A 436 -0.99 -27.21 9.14
CA LEU A 436 -0.01 -26.37 8.44
C LEU A 436 1.19 -26.05 9.35
N ASP A 437 0.98 -25.89 10.66
CA ASP A 437 2.08 -25.65 11.61
C ASP A 437 3.10 -26.80 11.63
N GLU A 438 2.68 -28.04 11.34
CA GLU A 438 3.58 -29.18 11.20
C GLU A 438 4.30 -29.21 9.84
N ALA A 439 3.76 -28.52 8.83
CA ALA A 439 4.33 -28.41 7.50
C ALA A 439 5.32 -27.23 7.37
N ILE A 440 5.11 -26.12 8.08
CA ILE A 440 5.86 -24.88 7.83
C ILE A 440 7.39 -25.10 7.96
N GLY A 441 8.12 -24.82 6.87
CA GLY A 441 9.57 -24.93 6.79
C GLY A 441 10.12 -26.37 6.75
N ARG A 442 9.28 -27.39 6.51
CA ARG A 442 9.70 -28.79 6.31
C ARG A 442 10.17 -29.04 4.87
N THR A 443 11.27 -28.41 4.46
CA THR A 443 11.84 -28.58 3.11
C THR A 443 12.31 -30.02 2.84
N ASP A 444 12.54 -30.83 3.89
CA ASP A 444 12.81 -32.26 3.80
C ASP A 444 11.66 -33.07 3.15
N LEU A 445 10.44 -32.53 3.19
CA LEU A 445 9.26 -33.09 2.54
C LEU A 445 9.09 -32.62 1.09
N LEU A 446 10.08 -31.92 0.54
CA LEU A 446 10.11 -31.50 -0.86
C LEU A 446 11.25 -32.20 -1.59
N SER A 447 11.05 -32.44 -2.88
CA SER A 447 12.12 -32.86 -3.76
C SER A 447 11.90 -32.43 -5.18
N GLN A 448 12.99 -32.21 -5.90
CA GLN A 448 12.91 -31.95 -7.32
C GLN A 448 12.46 -33.22 -8.07
N ARG A 449 11.45 -33.08 -8.93
CA ARG A 449 10.98 -34.14 -9.84
C ARG A 449 11.53 -33.91 -11.25
N ILE A 450 11.69 -35.00 -11.99
CA ILE A 450 12.03 -34.98 -13.42
C ILE A 450 10.73 -34.87 -14.21
N THR A 451 10.63 -33.88 -15.10
CA THR A 451 9.41 -33.61 -15.87
C THR A 451 9.44 -34.19 -17.27
N GLY A 452 10.61 -34.64 -17.73
CA GLY A 452 10.82 -35.09 -19.11
C GLY A 452 11.03 -33.93 -20.10
N ASP A 453 11.00 -32.69 -19.62
CA ASP A 453 11.40 -31.52 -20.41
C ASP A 453 12.88 -31.26 -20.20
N ALA A 454 13.68 -31.50 -21.24
CA ALA A 454 15.14 -31.43 -21.18
C ALA A 454 15.70 -30.01 -20.88
N ARG A 455 14.88 -28.95 -20.90
CA ARG A 455 15.28 -27.61 -20.44
C ARG A 455 14.93 -27.43 -18.97
N ALA A 456 13.72 -27.79 -18.57
CA ALA A 456 13.28 -27.70 -17.18
C ALA A 456 14.14 -28.59 -16.26
N ASP A 457 14.45 -29.81 -16.71
CA ASP A 457 15.26 -30.80 -15.99
C ASP A 457 16.74 -30.40 -15.83
N ARG A 458 17.18 -29.27 -16.41
CA ARG A 458 18.54 -28.72 -16.21
C ARG A 458 18.64 -27.77 -15.01
N LEU A 459 17.51 -27.32 -14.47
CA LEU A 459 17.51 -26.43 -13.31
C LEU A 459 17.96 -27.20 -12.07
N ASP A 460 18.71 -26.55 -11.19
CA ASP A 460 19.08 -27.07 -9.88
C ASP A 460 18.28 -26.33 -8.82
N LEU A 461 17.33 -27.03 -8.19
CA LEU A 461 16.50 -26.49 -7.11
C LEU A 461 17.04 -26.81 -5.71
N SER A 462 18.20 -27.47 -5.59
CA SER A 462 18.78 -27.79 -4.29
C SER A 462 18.96 -26.57 -3.37
N PRO A 463 19.29 -25.34 -3.85
CA PRO A 463 19.39 -24.18 -2.96
C PRO A 463 18.09 -23.81 -2.26
N LEU A 464 16.93 -24.07 -2.89
CA LEU A 464 15.61 -23.80 -2.29
C LEU A 464 15.28 -24.77 -1.16
N LEU A 465 15.90 -25.95 -1.15
CA LEU A 465 15.55 -27.06 -0.25
C LEU A 465 16.52 -27.21 0.92
N THR A 466 17.50 -26.31 1.04
CA THR A 466 18.48 -26.30 2.12
C THR A 466 17.80 -26.18 3.50
N ASP A 467 18.09 -27.12 4.39
CA ASP A 467 17.76 -27.05 5.82
C ASP A 467 19.07 -27.06 6.62
N ASP A 468 19.33 -25.99 7.36
CA ASP A 468 20.49 -25.86 8.25
C ASP A 468 20.24 -26.48 9.65
N GLY A 469 19.02 -26.95 9.92
CA GLY A 469 18.61 -27.52 11.20
C GLY A 469 18.26 -26.49 12.29
N SER A 470 18.35 -25.18 12.02
CA SER A 470 18.11 -24.13 13.01
C SER A 470 16.62 -24.01 13.41
N GLU A 471 16.28 -24.02 14.68
CA GLU A 471 14.89 -23.77 15.13
C GLU A 471 14.71 -22.31 15.62
N PRO A 472 13.50 -21.74 15.57
CA PRO A 472 12.26 -22.31 15.05
C PRO A 472 12.11 -22.16 13.52
N ARG A 473 11.44 -23.13 12.88
CA ARG A 473 11.09 -23.07 11.44
C ARG A 473 9.93 -22.12 11.11
N ARG A 474 9.16 -21.70 12.10
CA ARG A 474 7.92 -20.93 11.92
C ARG A 474 7.76 -19.82 12.95
N PHE A 475 6.71 -19.01 12.79
CA PHE A 475 6.34 -18.05 13.81
C PHE A 475 5.92 -18.78 15.10
N VAL A 476 6.41 -18.32 16.24
CA VAL A 476 6.09 -18.89 17.56
C VAL A 476 5.22 -17.91 18.35
N HIS A 477 5.75 -16.71 18.62
CA HIS A 477 5.04 -15.65 19.33
C HIS A 477 5.70 -14.29 19.10
N SER A 478 4.92 -13.24 19.26
CA SER A 478 5.44 -11.87 19.29
C SER A 478 6.15 -11.60 20.61
N ILE A 479 7.23 -10.83 20.57
CA ILE A 479 7.97 -10.42 21.77
C ILE A 479 7.56 -9.00 22.21
N PRO A 480 7.73 -8.63 23.50
CA PRO A 480 7.36 -7.30 24.00
C PRO A 480 7.99 -6.14 23.21
N LEU A 481 9.22 -6.31 22.73
CA LEU A 481 9.93 -5.31 21.93
C LEU A 481 9.18 -4.91 20.65
N GLN A 482 8.35 -5.79 20.07
CA GLN A 482 7.53 -5.48 18.89
C GLN A 482 6.33 -4.58 19.20
N ARG A 483 6.16 -4.12 20.44
CA ARG A 483 5.16 -3.14 20.83
C ARG A 483 5.85 -1.92 21.46
N PRO A 484 6.68 -1.20 20.70
CA PRO A 484 7.39 -0.05 21.23
C PRO A 484 6.41 1.08 21.57
N SER A 485 6.74 1.86 22.60
CA SER A 485 5.97 3.04 23.02
C SER A 485 6.82 4.30 22.98
N SER A 486 6.15 5.44 22.85
CA SER A 486 6.70 6.78 23.09
C SER A 486 6.30 7.19 24.50
N GLU A 487 7.25 7.29 25.44
CA GLU A 487 6.92 7.60 26.84
C GLU A 487 6.24 8.98 26.96
N LEU A 488 6.83 10.00 26.34
CA LEU A 488 6.23 11.33 26.27
C LEU A 488 4.91 11.31 25.49
N GLY A 489 4.85 10.59 24.36
CA GLY A 489 3.62 10.42 23.56
C GLY A 489 2.46 9.78 24.34
N ASP A 490 2.76 8.78 25.17
CA ASP A 490 1.79 8.11 26.05
C ASP A 490 1.36 9.04 27.19
N ARG A 491 2.30 9.78 27.80
CA ARG A 491 1.99 10.77 28.84
C ARG A 491 1.02 11.83 28.34
N ILE A 492 1.32 12.49 27.22
CA ILE A 492 0.43 13.55 26.68
C ILE A 492 -0.95 12.99 26.29
N CYS A 493 -0.99 11.74 25.81
CA CYS A 493 -2.26 11.10 25.47
C CYS A 493 -3.09 10.87 26.74
N LEU A 494 -2.48 10.38 27.82
CA LEU A 494 -3.14 10.19 29.11
C LEU A 494 -3.65 11.51 29.70
N ASP A 495 -2.83 12.57 29.61
CA ASP A 495 -3.16 13.88 30.17
C ASP A 495 -4.30 14.58 29.42
N ALA A 496 -4.41 14.40 28.10
CA ALA A 496 -5.43 15.10 27.29
C ALA A 496 -6.69 14.30 26.97
N LEU A 497 -6.57 13.02 26.58
CA LEU A 497 -7.61 12.33 25.82
C LEU A 497 -9.00 12.43 26.46
N LYS A 498 -9.11 12.05 27.74
CA LYS A 498 -10.40 12.05 28.45
C LYS A 498 -10.96 13.47 28.62
N ALA A 499 -10.12 14.43 28.97
CA ALA A 499 -10.52 15.81 29.21
C ALA A 499 -11.04 16.47 27.92
N VAL A 500 -10.29 16.32 26.82
CA VAL A 500 -10.64 16.84 25.50
C VAL A 500 -11.95 16.24 24.98
N LEU A 501 -12.14 14.93 25.11
CA LEU A 501 -13.41 14.29 24.73
C LEU A 501 -14.60 14.76 25.57
N SER A 502 -14.37 15.15 26.83
CA SER A 502 -15.40 15.69 27.72
C SER A 502 -15.70 17.18 27.53
N GLY A 503 -15.03 17.86 26.61
CA GLY A 503 -15.23 19.28 26.34
C GLY A 503 -14.32 20.23 27.11
N ALA A 504 -13.29 19.74 27.79
CA ALA A 504 -12.35 20.56 28.55
C ALA A 504 -11.15 21.00 27.71
N ASP A 505 -10.59 22.16 28.06
CA ASP A 505 -9.33 22.66 27.50
C ASP A 505 -8.15 22.24 28.38
N VAL A 506 -7.16 21.59 27.76
CA VAL A 506 -5.94 21.12 28.42
C VAL A 506 -4.76 21.98 27.98
N ARG A 507 -3.97 22.44 28.94
CA ARG A 507 -2.68 23.11 28.68
C ARG A 507 -1.61 22.52 29.57
N ALA A 508 -0.50 22.09 28.98
CA ALA A 508 0.64 21.58 29.71
C ALA A 508 1.96 21.87 28.99
N SER A 509 3.06 21.73 29.71
CA SER A 509 4.41 21.94 29.18
C SER A 509 5.33 20.80 29.55
N TYR A 510 6.18 20.37 28.61
CA TYR A 510 7.10 19.25 28.79
C TYR A 510 8.50 19.59 28.22
N PRO A 511 9.59 19.11 28.83
CA PRO A 511 10.86 19.01 28.12
C PRO A 511 10.73 17.98 26.98
N ILE A 512 11.52 18.15 25.92
CA ILE A 512 11.58 17.18 24.82
C ILE A 512 13.03 16.99 24.35
N GLU A 513 13.39 15.75 24.05
CA GLU A 513 14.70 15.37 23.53
C GLU A 513 14.59 14.62 22.19
N ASN A 514 15.69 14.53 21.45
CA ASN A 514 15.67 13.94 20.10
C ASN A 514 15.31 12.44 20.09
N ALA A 515 15.37 11.78 21.25
CA ALA A 515 14.91 10.40 21.46
C ALA A 515 13.38 10.30 21.55
N ASP A 516 12.67 11.38 21.87
CA ASP A 516 11.21 11.47 21.92
C ASP A 516 10.63 11.55 20.52
N ARG A 517 10.37 10.37 19.94
CA ARG A 517 9.91 10.22 18.56
C ARG A 517 8.40 10.06 18.50
N SER A 518 7.82 10.51 17.39
CA SER A 518 6.40 10.35 17.06
C SER A 518 5.43 10.90 18.12
N VAL A 519 5.88 11.88 18.91
CA VAL A 519 5.07 12.54 19.93
C VAL A 519 3.85 13.17 19.24
N GLY A 520 2.66 12.83 19.73
CA GLY A 520 1.37 13.25 19.16
C GLY A 520 0.62 12.16 18.41
N ALA A 521 1.31 11.19 17.79
CA ALA A 521 0.67 10.14 17.00
C ALA A 521 -0.32 9.30 17.81
N ARG A 522 0.04 8.95 19.06
CA ARG A 522 -0.84 8.21 19.99
C ARG A 522 -2.15 8.97 20.26
N LEU A 523 -2.04 10.26 20.58
CA LEU A 523 -3.18 11.11 20.89
C LEU A 523 -4.06 11.33 19.65
N GLY A 524 -3.44 11.62 18.50
CA GLY A 524 -4.14 11.79 17.23
C GLY A 524 -4.90 10.53 16.80
N GLY A 525 -4.28 9.35 16.91
CA GLY A 525 -4.96 8.08 16.67
C GLY A 525 -6.13 7.84 17.63
N ALA A 526 -5.93 8.07 18.93
CA ALA A 526 -6.98 7.89 19.92
C ALA A 526 -8.18 8.81 19.68
N LEU A 527 -7.94 10.08 19.34
CA LEU A 527 -9.00 11.03 18.99
C LEU A 527 -9.68 10.66 17.67
N ALA A 528 -8.93 10.26 16.65
CA ALA A 528 -9.49 9.85 15.37
C ALA A 528 -10.39 8.61 15.48
N ARG A 529 -10.12 7.72 16.43
CA ARG A 529 -10.99 6.56 16.72
C ARG A 529 -12.35 6.99 17.22
N GLU A 530 -12.40 8.01 18.07
CA GLU A 530 -13.63 8.47 18.72
C GLU A 530 -14.38 9.52 17.88
N CYS A 531 -13.65 10.46 17.26
CA CYS A 531 -14.21 11.62 16.57
C CYS A 531 -14.13 11.54 15.03
N GLY A 532 -13.40 10.57 14.49
CA GLY A 532 -13.11 10.51 13.05
C GLY A 532 -12.34 11.75 12.59
N THR A 533 -12.83 12.40 11.53
CA THR A 533 -12.29 13.68 11.03
C THR A 533 -12.88 14.91 11.71
N SER A 534 -13.79 14.76 12.67
CA SER A 534 -14.38 15.90 13.38
C SER A 534 -13.46 16.35 14.51
N ALA A 535 -13.45 17.65 14.79
CA ALA A 535 -12.78 18.17 15.98
C ALA A 535 -13.44 17.59 17.26
N PRO A 536 -12.66 17.30 18.31
CA PRO A 536 -13.20 16.95 19.61
C PRO A 536 -13.94 18.14 20.24
N ALA A 537 -14.72 17.85 21.29
CA ALA A 537 -15.51 18.87 21.98
C ALA A 537 -14.65 19.91 22.74
N GLY A 538 -13.51 19.48 23.28
CA GLY A 538 -12.52 20.34 23.94
C GLY A 538 -11.27 20.53 23.08
N SER A 539 -10.19 21.02 23.69
CA SER A 539 -8.92 21.23 22.99
C SER A 539 -7.70 20.92 23.88
N ALA A 540 -6.55 20.64 23.29
CA ALA A 540 -5.30 20.55 24.02
C ALA A 540 -4.21 21.39 23.35
N SER A 541 -3.52 22.21 24.14
CA SER A 541 -2.35 22.97 23.70
C SER A 541 -1.14 22.59 24.56
N PHE A 542 -0.12 22.03 23.92
CA PHE A 542 1.07 21.52 24.59
C PHE A 542 2.31 22.31 24.16
N THR A 543 3.05 22.82 25.15
CA THR A 543 4.33 23.50 24.91
C THR A 543 5.50 22.56 25.21
N PHE A 544 6.40 22.42 24.26
CA PHE A 544 7.60 21.62 24.36
C PHE A 544 8.83 22.52 24.31
N SER A 545 9.84 22.21 25.12
CA SER A 545 11.11 22.94 25.12
C SER A 545 12.26 21.97 24.94
N GLY A 546 13.04 22.14 23.86
CA GLY A 546 14.18 21.26 23.53
C GLY A 546 14.23 20.88 22.05
N ALA A 547 14.74 19.69 21.76
CA ALA A 547 14.91 19.19 20.39
C ALA A 547 13.99 17.99 20.16
N ALA A 548 12.98 18.09 19.30
CA ALA A 548 12.06 16.99 19.05
C ALA A 548 12.66 15.93 18.12
N GLY A 549 12.44 14.65 18.43
CA GLY A 549 12.83 13.54 17.55
C GLY A 549 12.01 13.46 16.25
N GLN A 550 12.33 12.45 15.44
CA GLN A 550 11.62 12.18 14.18
C GLN A 550 10.10 12.08 14.38
N SER A 551 9.34 12.55 13.39
CA SER A 551 7.88 12.42 13.32
C SER A 551 7.11 13.19 14.40
N PHE A 552 7.64 14.30 14.91
CA PHE A 552 6.92 15.16 15.85
C PHE A 552 5.59 15.66 15.27
N GLY A 553 4.48 15.48 15.99
CA GLY A 553 3.14 15.82 15.51
C GLY A 553 2.63 14.94 14.36
N ALA A 554 3.22 13.76 14.12
CA ALA A 554 2.69 12.84 13.12
C ALA A 554 1.26 12.41 13.45
N PHE A 555 0.40 12.28 12.43
CA PHE A 555 -1.00 11.89 12.55
C PHE A 555 -1.85 12.76 13.51
N LEU A 556 -1.49 14.03 13.69
CA LEU A 556 -2.27 14.97 14.50
C LEU A 556 -3.68 15.18 13.90
N THR A 557 -4.63 15.47 14.78
CA THR A 557 -6.04 15.74 14.46
C THR A 557 -6.45 17.12 14.96
N ASP A 558 -7.59 17.61 14.48
CA ASP A 558 -8.16 18.88 14.94
C ASP A 558 -8.38 18.91 16.47
N GLY A 559 -8.36 20.12 17.03
CA GLY A 559 -8.46 20.37 18.46
C GLY A 559 -7.13 20.27 19.22
N ILE A 560 -6.03 19.90 18.56
CA ILE A 560 -4.70 19.79 19.17
C ILE A 560 -3.74 20.84 18.61
N GLU A 561 -3.03 21.52 19.50
CA GLU A 561 -2.00 22.51 19.20
C GLU A 561 -0.68 22.15 19.89
N PHE A 562 0.38 21.97 19.11
CA PHE A 562 1.72 21.74 19.62
C PHE A 562 2.58 22.98 19.39
N ILE A 563 3.21 23.48 20.44
CA ILE A 563 4.14 24.61 20.40
C ILE A 563 5.52 24.09 20.80
N LEU A 564 6.49 24.13 19.90
CA LEU A 564 7.87 23.74 20.17
C LEU A 564 8.76 24.99 20.22
N ILE A 565 9.41 25.18 21.37
CA ILE A 565 10.47 26.18 21.58
C ILE A 565 11.80 25.44 21.45
N GLY A 566 12.43 25.56 20.29
CA GLY A 566 13.59 24.78 19.89
C GLY A 566 13.46 24.27 18.46
N GLU A 567 14.02 23.09 18.19
CA GLU A 567 14.15 22.52 16.85
C GLU A 567 13.53 21.11 16.77
N ALA A 568 13.14 20.68 15.59
CA ALA A 568 12.65 19.33 15.33
C ALA A 568 13.41 18.69 14.17
N ASN A 569 13.62 17.38 14.26
CA ASN A 569 14.22 16.59 13.18
C ASN A 569 13.18 16.37 12.03
N ASP A 570 13.38 15.34 11.22
CA ASP A 570 12.57 15.05 10.03
C ASP A 570 11.11 14.68 10.36
N TYR A 571 10.27 14.78 9.34
CA TYR A 571 8.90 14.24 9.31
C TYR A 571 7.89 14.95 10.23
N VAL A 572 8.15 16.19 10.63
CA VAL A 572 7.18 16.98 11.40
C VAL A 572 5.83 17.02 10.70
N GLY A 573 4.74 16.72 11.41
CA GLY A 573 3.38 16.73 10.84
C GLY A 573 3.14 15.66 9.75
N LYS A 574 3.96 14.60 9.69
CA LYS A 574 3.77 13.47 8.77
C LYS A 574 2.37 12.85 8.93
N GLY A 575 1.64 12.72 7.82
CA GLY A 575 0.29 12.16 7.79
C GLY A 575 -0.72 12.91 8.67
N MET A 576 -0.45 14.17 9.02
CA MET A 576 -1.36 15.00 9.82
C MET A 576 -2.70 15.16 9.10
N GLY A 577 -3.79 14.92 9.83
CA GLY A 577 -5.16 15.09 9.34
C GLY A 577 -5.79 16.43 9.72
N GLY A 578 -5.25 17.08 10.75
CA GLY A 578 -5.77 18.32 11.33
C GLY A 578 -4.90 18.81 12.49
N GLY A 579 -5.34 19.84 13.18
CA GLY A 579 -4.62 20.44 14.30
C GLY A 579 -3.53 21.42 13.87
N ARG A 580 -2.72 21.87 14.83
CA ARG A 580 -1.71 22.92 14.60
C ARG A 580 -0.36 22.59 15.22
N ILE A 581 0.71 22.84 14.49
CA ILE A 581 2.09 22.74 14.95
C ILE A 581 2.77 24.10 14.79
N ILE A 582 3.39 24.59 15.85
CA ILE A 582 4.07 25.89 15.93
C ILE A 582 5.51 25.65 16.37
N LEU A 583 6.48 26.19 15.63
CA LEU A 583 7.90 26.14 15.99
C LEU A 583 8.46 27.55 16.10
N ARG A 584 9.21 27.79 17.18
CA ARG A 584 9.90 29.05 17.46
C ARG A 584 11.31 28.76 17.96
N PRO A 585 12.30 29.57 17.57
CA PRO A 585 13.63 29.44 18.12
C PRO A 585 13.63 29.80 19.62
N PRO A 586 14.60 29.31 20.40
CA PRO A 586 14.78 29.74 21.78
C PRO A 586 15.15 31.24 21.83
N ALA A 587 14.91 31.90 22.98
CA ALA A 587 15.08 33.35 23.10
C ALA A 587 16.52 33.87 22.86
N ASN A 588 17.51 32.99 22.94
CA ASN A 588 18.93 33.27 22.78
C ASN A 588 19.51 32.77 21.43
N ASP A 589 18.65 32.52 20.43
CA ASP A 589 19.06 32.07 19.10
C ASP A 589 19.92 33.11 18.37
N ALA A 590 20.91 32.63 17.61
CA ALA A 590 21.87 33.47 16.89
C ALA A 590 21.30 34.09 15.60
N GLY A 591 20.10 33.68 15.17
CA GLY A 591 19.40 34.15 13.97
C GLY A 591 19.48 33.17 12.79
N ASP A 592 18.50 33.29 11.88
CA ASP A 592 18.35 32.51 10.64
C ASP A 592 18.35 30.96 10.81
N PRO A 593 17.55 30.40 11.75
CA PRO A 593 17.70 29.01 12.17
C PRO A 593 17.04 28.02 11.19
N TYR A 594 17.63 26.82 11.07
CA TYR A 594 16.92 25.63 10.61
C TYR A 594 16.25 24.99 11.82
N LEU A 595 14.92 24.96 11.83
CA LEU A 595 14.13 24.41 12.95
C LEU A 595 13.38 23.13 12.57
N LEU A 596 13.40 22.78 11.30
CA LEU A 596 12.69 21.65 10.72
C LEU A 596 13.63 20.84 9.83
N GLY A 597 13.61 19.52 10.00
CA GLY A 597 14.29 18.59 9.10
C GLY A 597 13.59 18.44 7.73
N ASN A 598 13.75 17.26 7.15
CA ASN A 598 13.28 16.90 5.81
C ASN A 598 11.87 16.29 5.83
N THR A 599 11.23 16.23 4.65
CA THR A 599 9.98 15.48 4.42
C THR A 599 8.86 15.87 5.41
N VAL A 600 8.85 17.14 5.82
CA VAL A 600 7.85 17.73 6.70
C VAL A 600 6.49 17.73 5.99
N LEU A 601 5.40 17.46 6.72
CA LEU A 601 4.03 17.37 6.21
C LEU A 601 3.81 16.30 5.13
N TYR A 602 4.65 15.25 5.09
CA TYR A 602 4.51 14.20 4.10
C TYR A 602 3.13 13.53 4.15
N GLY A 603 2.37 13.67 3.05
CA GLY A 603 1.04 13.10 2.92
C GLY A 603 -0.02 13.71 3.82
N ALA A 604 0.21 14.91 4.38
CA ALA A 604 -0.78 15.57 5.24
C ALA A 604 -2.08 15.85 4.47
N THR A 605 -3.23 15.61 5.11
CA THR A 605 -4.57 15.82 4.52
C THR A 605 -5.29 17.02 5.11
N GLY A 606 -4.69 17.70 6.08
CA GLY A 606 -5.22 18.88 6.76
C GLY A 606 -4.29 19.38 7.85
N GLY A 607 -4.71 20.44 8.56
CA GLY A 607 -3.99 21.06 9.66
C GLY A 607 -3.06 22.20 9.25
N GLU A 608 -2.41 22.82 10.24
CA GLU A 608 -1.63 24.04 10.10
C GLU A 608 -0.21 23.89 10.68
N LEU A 609 0.81 24.40 9.99
CA LEU A 609 2.19 24.46 10.46
C LEU A 609 2.74 25.89 10.38
N PHE A 610 3.26 26.42 11.48
CA PHE A 610 3.91 27.74 11.51
C PHE A 610 5.30 27.63 12.12
N CYS A 611 6.36 27.92 11.36
CA CYS A 611 7.74 27.77 11.82
C CYS A 611 8.55 29.05 11.56
N ALA A 612 8.99 29.73 12.63
CA ALA A 612 9.88 30.90 12.53
C ALA A 612 11.33 30.47 12.28
N GLY A 613 11.54 29.79 11.16
CA GLY A 613 12.81 29.21 10.74
C GLY A 613 12.66 28.43 9.43
N LYS A 614 13.77 27.89 8.96
CA LYS A 614 13.87 27.12 7.71
C LYS A 614 13.56 25.64 7.92
N ALA A 615 13.09 25.00 6.85
CA ALA A 615 12.96 23.56 6.73
C ALA A 615 13.98 22.98 5.75
N GLY A 616 14.26 21.69 5.89
CA GLY A 616 15.10 20.92 4.98
C GLY A 616 14.44 20.63 3.63
N GLU A 617 14.87 19.54 3.01
CA GLU A 617 14.42 19.08 1.70
C GLU A 617 13.01 18.48 1.75
N ARG A 618 12.35 18.45 0.58
CA ARG A 618 11.03 17.81 0.38
C ARG A 618 9.96 18.32 1.34
N PHE A 619 10.05 19.59 1.71
CA PHE A 619 9.03 20.25 2.50
C PHE A 619 7.66 20.13 1.82
N ALA A 620 6.68 19.59 2.55
CA ALA A 620 5.33 19.36 2.08
C ALA A 620 5.21 18.43 0.85
N VAL A 621 6.13 17.47 0.71
CA VAL A 621 6.01 16.42 -0.30
C VAL A 621 4.68 15.66 -0.16
N ARG A 622 3.96 15.46 -1.25
CA ARG A 622 2.62 14.83 -1.26
C ARG A 622 1.60 15.50 -0.32
N ASN A 623 1.75 16.78 0.03
CA ASN A 623 0.73 17.50 0.79
C ASN A 623 -0.59 17.54 0.02
N SER A 624 -1.66 17.20 0.71
CA SER A 624 -3.00 16.97 0.20
C SER A 624 -4.05 17.90 0.82
N GLY A 625 -3.66 18.78 1.75
CA GLY A 625 -4.61 19.69 2.39
C GLY A 625 -4.09 20.56 3.54
N ALA A 626 -2.85 20.39 4.00
CA ALA A 626 -2.31 21.21 5.08
C ALA A 626 -1.91 22.61 4.61
N SER A 627 -2.02 23.59 5.51
CA SER A 627 -1.51 24.95 5.32
C SER A 627 -0.22 25.15 6.11
N ALA A 628 0.78 25.83 5.54
CA ALA A 628 2.03 26.05 6.26
C ALA A 628 2.69 27.39 5.96
N VAL A 629 3.36 27.97 6.95
CA VAL A 629 4.23 29.15 6.81
C VAL A 629 5.60 28.87 7.41
N VAL A 630 6.65 29.04 6.61
CA VAL A 630 8.06 28.84 6.97
C VAL A 630 8.94 29.96 6.42
N GLU A 631 10.14 30.13 6.96
CA GLU A 631 11.05 31.23 6.58
C GLU A 631 12.13 30.80 5.56
N GLY A 632 12.04 29.58 5.04
CA GLY A 632 12.84 29.07 3.94
C GLY A 632 12.73 27.55 3.85
N VAL A 633 13.07 26.98 2.69
CA VAL A 633 12.99 25.54 2.43
C VAL A 633 14.16 25.06 1.56
N GLY A 634 14.54 23.80 1.71
CA GLY A 634 15.49 23.12 0.84
C GLY A 634 14.92 22.77 -0.54
N GLU A 635 15.55 21.80 -1.21
CA GLU A 635 15.16 21.34 -2.55
C GLU A 635 13.85 20.53 -2.53
N HIS A 636 13.18 20.43 -3.69
CA HIS A 636 11.98 19.62 -3.89
C HIS A 636 10.79 20.00 -2.98
N ALA A 637 10.69 21.26 -2.56
CA ALA A 637 9.49 21.70 -1.83
C ALA A 637 8.23 21.56 -2.70
N ALA A 638 7.11 21.20 -2.07
CA ALA A 638 5.83 20.93 -2.72
C ALA A 638 5.85 19.82 -3.79
N GLU A 639 6.85 18.93 -3.76
CA GLU A 639 6.94 17.81 -4.69
C GLU A 639 5.68 16.92 -4.57
N TYR A 640 5.04 16.60 -5.69
CA TYR A 640 3.78 15.84 -5.75
C TYR A 640 2.61 16.42 -4.94
N MET A 641 2.62 17.71 -4.57
CA MET A 641 1.51 18.32 -3.81
C MET A 641 0.20 18.30 -4.62
N THR A 642 -0.91 17.95 -3.97
CA THR A 642 -2.25 17.83 -4.58
C THR A 642 -3.31 18.72 -3.92
N GLY A 643 -2.97 19.40 -2.83
CA GLY A 643 -3.85 20.32 -2.13
C GLY A 643 -3.13 21.02 -0.97
N GLY A 644 -3.76 22.05 -0.40
CA GLY A 644 -3.20 22.87 0.68
C GLY A 644 -2.62 24.21 0.20
N THR A 645 -2.09 24.99 1.14
CA THR A 645 -1.51 26.32 0.88
C THR A 645 -0.20 26.50 1.63
N LEU A 646 0.89 26.73 0.91
CA LEU A 646 2.21 26.93 1.49
C LEU A 646 2.66 28.39 1.33
N VAL A 647 3.30 28.95 2.35
CA VAL A 647 3.91 30.28 2.32
C VAL A 647 5.36 30.16 2.77
N VAL A 648 6.28 30.61 1.93
CA VAL A 648 7.71 30.64 2.21
C VAL A 648 8.18 32.09 2.23
N LEU A 649 8.65 32.55 3.39
CA LEU A 649 9.05 33.94 3.64
C LEU A 649 10.54 34.20 3.38
N GLY A 650 11.22 33.30 2.69
CA GLY A 650 12.65 33.37 2.40
C GLY A 650 13.08 32.42 1.28
N PRO A 651 14.35 31.95 1.28
CA PRO A 651 14.91 31.20 0.16
C PRO A 651 14.24 29.83 -0.05
N VAL A 652 14.24 29.38 -1.31
CA VAL A 652 13.76 28.07 -1.74
C VAL A 652 14.85 27.32 -2.50
N GLY A 653 14.92 26.00 -2.36
CA GLY A 653 15.80 25.15 -3.15
C GLY A 653 15.26 24.81 -4.55
N HIS A 654 16.05 24.08 -5.34
CA HIS A 654 15.71 23.71 -6.71
C HIS A 654 14.51 22.76 -6.79
N ASN A 655 13.92 22.67 -7.99
CA ASN A 655 12.85 21.72 -8.33
C ASN A 655 11.55 21.94 -7.55
N LEU A 656 11.26 23.20 -7.16
CA LEU A 656 10.03 23.60 -6.48
C LEU A 656 8.81 23.23 -7.34
N GLY A 657 7.84 22.53 -6.75
CA GLY A 657 6.57 22.19 -7.39
C GLY A 657 6.64 21.05 -8.41
N ALA A 658 7.73 20.25 -8.44
CA ALA A 658 7.81 19.09 -9.32
C ALA A 658 6.68 18.08 -9.04
N GLY A 659 5.95 17.68 -10.08
CA GLY A 659 4.79 16.78 -9.91
C GLY A 659 3.60 17.40 -9.15
N MET A 660 3.62 18.70 -8.84
CA MET A 660 2.52 19.38 -8.14
C MET A 660 1.31 19.52 -9.06
N THR A 661 0.18 18.95 -8.65
CA THR A 661 -1.06 18.88 -9.44
C THR A 661 -2.24 19.60 -8.77
N GLY A 662 -2.08 20.06 -7.52
CA GLY A 662 -3.10 20.81 -6.79
C GLY A 662 -2.51 21.63 -5.64
N GLY A 663 -3.28 22.62 -5.17
CA GLY A 663 -2.86 23.56 -4.12
C GLY A 663 -2.12 24.79 -4.67
N GLU A 664 -1.53 25.58 -3.78
CA GLU A 664 -0.76 26.77 -4.15
C GLU A 664 0.40 27.04 -3.18
N VAL A 665 1.47 27.63 -3.71
CA VAL A 665 2.66 28.03 -2.96
C VAL A 665 2.93 29.51 -3.18
N PHE A 666 3.05 30.27 -2.10
CA PHE A 666 3.47 31.66 -2.12
C PHE A 666 4.92 31.77 -1.67
N VAL A 667 5.75 32.45 -2.44
CA VAL A 667 7.18 32.61 -2.12
C VAL A 667 7.54 34.09 -2.12
N TYR A 668 8.10 34.56 -1.01
CA TYR A 668 8.71 35.88 -0.93
C TYR A 668 10.10 35.85 -1.56
N ASP A 669 10.24 36.47 -2.73
CA ASP A 669 11.51 36.51 -3.47
C ASP A 669 12.21 37.85 -3.23
N ASP A 670 13.31 37.82 -2.50
CA ASP A 670 14.08 39.01 -2.17
C ASP A 670 15.09 39.44 -3.26
N GLY A 671 15.16 38.71 -4.38
CA GLY A 671 16.09 38.99 -5.49
C GLY A 671 16.77 37.74 -6.06
N ILE A 672 16.30 36.56 -5.67
CA ILE A 672 16.87 35.22 -5.95
C ILE A 672 16.62 34.81 -7.40
N GLY A 673 15.52 35.26 -8.00
CA GLY A 673 15.11 34.81 -9.32
C GLY A 673 14.37 33.47 -9.26
N LEU A 674 13.27 33.44 -8.48
CA LEU A 674 12.42 32.25 -8.28
C LEU A 674 12.15 31.42 -9.54
N PRO A 675 11.91 31.99 -10.74
CA PRO A 675 11.69 31.19 -11.94
C PRO A 675 12.77 30.15 -12.25
N ALA A 676 14.02 30.36 -11.81
CA ALA A 676 15.11 29.39 -11.97
C ALA A 676 15.05 28.19 -11.00
N MET A 677 14.26 28.31 -9.93
CA MET A 677 14.11 27.28 -8.89
C MET A 677 12.88 26.41 -9.12
N VAL A 678 11.93 26.88 -9.93
CA VAL A 678 10.65 26.20 -10.21
C VAL A 678 10.83 25.11 -11.26
N ASN A 679 10.22 23.94 -11.03
CA ASN A 679 10.06 22.94 -12.08
C ASN A 679 8.91 23.37 -13.02
N PRO A 680 9.17 23.64 -14.31
CA PRO A 680 8.17 24.21 -15.20
C PRO A 680 7.27 23.16 -15.87
N GLU A 681 7.31 21.89 -15.47
CA GLU A 681 6.55 20.82 -16.13
C GLU A 681 5.04 21.00 -15.93
N LEU A 682 4.60 21.19 -14.67
CA LEU A 682 3.17 21.19 -14.30
C LEU A 682 2.68 22.47 -13.62
N VAL A 683 3.59 23.35 -13.21
CA VAL A 683 3.24 24.59 -12.50
C VAL A 683 3.68 25.81 -13.27
N ASP A 684 2.97 26.92 -13.05
CA ASP A 684 3.37 28.24 -13.48
C ASP A 684 3.62 29.14 -12.26
N ALA A 685 4.56 30.08 -12.42
CA ALA A 685 4.90 31.08 -11.41
C ALA A 685 4.48 32.47 -11.89
N HIS A 686 3.65 33.16 -11.09
CA HIS A 686 3.15 34.50 -11.40
C HIS A 686 3.41 35.47 -10.25
N ARG A 687 3.80 36.71 -10.58
CA ARG A 687 3.89 37.80 -9.60
C ARG A 687 2.48 38.18 -9.12
N LEU A 688 2.35 38.53 -7.84
CA LEU A 688 1.08 39.01 -7.28
C LEU A 688 0.77 40.50 -7.57
N SER A 689 1.57 41.17 -8.41
CA SER A 689 1.38 42.58 -8.76
C SER A 689 0.57 42.75 -10.05
N GLY A 690 -0.63 43.37 -9.97
CA GLY A 690 -1.47 43.76 -11.13
C GLY A 690 -2.90 44.20 -10.76
N GLU A 691 -3.63 44.84 -11.67
CA GLU A 691 -5.04 45.27 -11.51
C GLU A 691 -6.06 44.15 -11.81
N HIS A 692 -5.86 42.95 -11.28
CA HIS A 692 -6.79 41.83 -11.49
C HIS A 692 -7.55 41.51 -10.20
N GLN A 693 -8.89 41.45 -10.25
CA GLN A 693 -9.74 41.07 -9.11
C GLN A 693 -9.39 39.69 -8.51
N LEU A 694 -8.77 38.79 -9.28
CA LEU A 694 -8.27 37.48 -8.83
C LEU A 694 -7.12 37.58 -7.82
N LEU A 695 -6.43 38.72 -7.72
CA LEU A 695 -5.34 38.95 -6.76
C LEU A 695 -5.83 39.31 -5.35
N ALA A 696 -7.09 39.74 -5.20
CA ALA A 696 -7.61 40.20 -3.91
C ALA A 696 -7.81 39.03 -2.93
N GLU A 697 -8.46 37.94 -3.35
CA GLU A 697 -8.68 36.77 -2.48
C GLU A 697 -7.36 36.08 -2.11
N GLN A 698 -6.47 35.88 -3.09
CA GLN A 698 -5.15 35.29 -2.90
C GLN A 698 -4.30 36.15 -1.96
N GLY A 699 -4.30 37.47 -2.17
CA GLY A 699 -3.61 38.42 -1.31
C GLY A 699 -4.17 38.45 0.12
N LEU A 700 -5.49 38.35 0.30
CA LEU A 700 -6.11 38.26 1.63
C LEU A 700 -5.74 36.96 2.35
N ARG A 701 -5.77 35.81 1.64
CA ARG A 701 -5.37 34.52 2.21
C ARG A 701 -3.90 34.50 2.61
N LEU A 702 -3.01 34.97 1.72
CA LEU A 702 -1.59 35.12 1.99
C LEU A 702 -1.36 36.01 3.22
N ARG A 703 -1.99 37.19 3.25
CA ARG A 703 -1.89 38.11 4.39
C ARG A 703 -2.35 37.46 5.68
N GLY A 704 -3.49 36.78 5.68
CA GLY A 704 -4.04 36.09 6.85
C GLY A 704 -3.10 35.02 7.40
N LEU A 705 -2.47 34.21 6.53
CA LEU A 705 -1.48 33.22 6.94
C LEU A 705 -0.23 33.87 7.55
N ILE A 706 0.24 35.00 6.99
CA ILE A 706 1.41 35.72 7.52
C ILE A 706 1.07 36.40 8.86
N GLU A 707 -0.14 36.96 9.01
CA GLU A 707 -0.63 37.53 10.27
C GLU A 707 -0.70 36.46 11.37
N GLN A 708 -1.27 35.29 11.06
CA GLN A 708 -1.27 34.13 11.95
C GLN A 708 0.14 33.68 12.29
N HIS A 709 1.03 33.60 11.29
CA HIS A 709 2.43 33.25 11.51
C HIS A 709 3.13 34.25 12.46
N ALA A 710 2.97 35.55 12.26
CA ALA A 710 3.53 36.59 13.12
C ALA A 710 2.96 36.52 14.56
N GLN A 711 1.66 36.24 14.70
CA GLN A 711 0.98 36.06 15.99
C GLN A 711 1.48 34.80 16.71
N TYR A 712 1.51 33.66 16.01
CA TYR A 712 1.83 32.36 16.58
C TYR A 712 3.30 32.10 16.72
N THR A 713 4.19 32.84 16.07
CA THR A 713 5.64 32.58 16.18
C THR A 713 6.42 33.76 16.74
N GLY A 714 5.87 34.97 16.68
CA GLY A 714 6.61 36.19 16.97
C GLY A 714 7.64 36.55 15.90
N SER A 715 7.60 35.91 14.72
CA SER A 715 8.55 36.09 13.61
C SER A 715 8.80 37.58 13.28
N PRO A 716 10.06 38.05 13.38
CA PRO A 716 10.45 39.36 12.92
C PRO A 716 10.31 39.53 11.40
N ALA A 717 10.59 38.48 10.62
CA ALA A 717 10.47 38.50 9.15
C ALA A 717 9.02 38.71 8.72
N ALA A 718 8.08 37.98 9.33
CA ALA A 718 6.66 38.15 9.08
C ALA A 718 6.17 39.55 9.42
N ARG A 719 6.59 40.11 10.56
CA ARG A 719 6.24 41.48 10.97
C ARG A 719 6.76 42.52 9.98
N ALA A 720 8.03 42.40 9.55
CA ALA A 720 8.60 43.31 8.57
C ALA A 720 7.84 43.28 7.23
N ILE A 721 7.42 42.10 6.78
CA ILE A 721 6.59 41.94 5.58
C ILE A 721 5.21 42.60 5.75
N LEU A 722 4.57 42.45 6.92
CA LEU A 722 3.26 43.05 7.20
C LEU A 722 3.33 44.57 7.33
N ASP A 723 4.36 45.11 7.98
CA ASP A 723 4.59 46.56 8.11
C ASP A 723 4.82 47.21 6.75
N GLY A 724 5.52 46.51 5.85
CA GLY A 724 5.78 46.91 4.47
C GLY A 724 4.84 46.30 3.42
N TRP A 725 3.63 45.87 3.78
CA TRP A 725 2.79 44.97 2.99
C TRP A 725 2.65 45.33 1.51
N HIS A 726 2.37 46.60 1.21
CA HIS A 726 2.14 47.02 -0.18
C HIS A 726 3.39 46.81 -1.05
N ALA A 727 4.58 47.16 -0.54
CA ALA A 727 5.84 46.91 -1.23
C ALA A 727 6.19 45.41 -1.26
N ALA A 728 5.94 44.70 -0.16
CA ALA A 728 6.21 43.27 -0.06
C ALA A 728 5.39 42.45 -1.06
N LEU A 729 4.14 42.84 -1.34
CA LEU A 729 3.26 42.14 -2.29
C LEU A 729 3.87 42.03 -3.70
N HIS A 730 4.61 43.05 -4.15
CA HIS A 730 5.31 43.02 -5.44
C HIS A 730 6.45 42.00 -5.48
N ARG A 731 6.94 41.57 -4.32
CA ARG A 731 8.03 40.59 -4.18
C ARG A 731 7.53 39.16 -4.06
N PHE A 732 6.23 38.96 -3.83
CA PHE A 732 5.65 37.62 -3.81
C PHE A 732 5.41 37.06 -5.21
N TRP A 733 5.70 35.77 -5.32
CA TRP A 733 5.25 34.92 -6.39
C TRP A 733 4.22 33.93 -5.89
N ARG A 734 3.29 33.57 -6.76
CA ARG A 734 2.39 32.43 -6.61
C ARG A 734 2.82 31.35 -7.60
N VAL A 735 3.13 30.17 -7.10
CA VAL A 735 3.36 28.95 -7.87
C VAL A 735 2.14 28.06 -7.73
N ALA A 736 1.52 27.72 -8.86
CA ALA A 736 0.29 26.91 -8.88
C ALA A 736 0.26 26.00 -10.12
N PRO A 737 -0.48 24.88 -10.07
CA PRO A 737 -0.62 23.98 -11.20
C PRO A 737 -1.27 24.68 -12.41
N ARG A 738 -0.87 24.28 -13.62
CA ARG A 738 -1.47 24.76 -14.86
C ARG A 738 -2.92 24.31 -15.02
N ASP A 739 -3.70 25.08 -15.77
CA ASP A 739 -5.09 24.72 -16.10
C ASP A 739 -5.19 23.41 -16.92
N ASP A 740 -4.12 23.03 -17.63
CA ASP A 740 -4.07 21.86 -18.50
C ASP A 740 -3.26 20.68 -17.96
N VAL A 741 -2.97 20.63 -16.65
CA VAL A 741 -2.22 19.54 -16.00
C VAL A 741 -2.78 18.17 -16.34
N ALA A 742 -4.11 18.00 -16.34
CA ALA A 742 -4.74 16.74 -16.69
C ALA A 742 -4.34 16.26 -18.11
N ARG A 743 -4.25 17.18 -19.08
CA ARG A 743 -3.83 16.87 -20.44
C ARG A 743 -2.36 16.47 -20.50
N ILE A 744 -1.50 17.17 -19.77
CA ILE A 744 -0.05 16.91 -19.72
C ILE A 744 0.20 15.54 -19.07
N GLU A 745 -0.33 15.30 -17.88
CA GLU A 745 -0.16 14.03 -17.15
C GLU A 745 -0.69 12.84 -17.94
N ASN A 746 -1.89 12.96 -18.52
CA ASN A 746 -2.48 11.86 -19.28
C ASN A 746 -1.72 11.56 -20.59
N ALA A 747 -0.94 12.51 -21.12
CA ALA A 747 -0.05 12.26 -22.26
C ALA A 747 1.21 11.45 -21.88
N HIS A 748 1.62 11.52 -20.61
CA HIS A 748 2.72 10.74 -20.04
C HIS A 748 2.27 9.40 -19.44
N GLU A 749 0.97 9.09 -19.50
CA GLU A 749 0.44 7.81 -19.05
C GLU A 749 1.12 6.65 -19.81
N GLY A 750 1.86 5.80 -19.08
CA GLY A 750 2.54 4.63 -19.64
C GLY A 750 3.97 4.86 -20.14
N THR A 751 4.55 6.06 -20.00
CA THR A 751 5.97 6.30 -20.24
C THR A 751 6.77 6.25 -18.94
N VAL A 752 7.88 5.50 -18.92
CA VAL A 752 8.81 5.38 -17.77
C VAL A 752 9.78 6.56 -17.75
N ALA A 753 9.27 7.78 -17.96
CA ALA A 753 10.12 8.96 -17.76
C ALA A 753 10.37 9.05 -16.25
N SER A 754 11.57 8.65 -15.83
CA SER A 754 12.06 8.87 -14.47
C SER A 754 12.03 10.38 -14.22
N ARG A 755 11.00 10.85 -13.50
CA ARG A 755 10.98 12.18 -12.90
C ARG A 755 11.88 12.13 -11.67
N GLY A 756 13.18 12.21 -11.91
CA GLY A 756 14.24 12.32 -10.91
C GLY A 756 14.77 13.74 -10.93
#